data_AF-A0A840GB18-F1
#
_entry.id   AF-A0A840GB18-F1
#
_cell.length_a   1.000
_cell.length_b   1.000
_cell.length_c   1.000
_cell.angle_alpha   90.00
_cell.angle_beta   90.00
_cell.angle_gamma   90.00
#
_symmetry.space_group_name_H-M   'P 1'
#
loop_
_entity.id
_entity.type
_entity.pdbx_description
1 polymer ?
#
loop_
_entity_poly.entity_id
_entity_poly.type
_entity_poly.pdbx_seq_one_letter_code
_entity_poly.pdbx_strand_id
1 'polypeptide(L)'
;MLALMQRITALAKEGRYGEAVGFARKLVVEAEKSTGRQSPLTATTLVVLGQALQTKGETAEAESVLRRALVIREKSLGPNHPDVAAVLATLGQIELGQNRLGDAERDMSRAIAIDENVLGPDHLTTALARMQLGNLRHRQLKETEALDLFNRALVVFRKSPGQADIMIPVTLNNIAEVNRAQGRLQQAEASFAEALVLQEKQHGPDSIYLTATLNNLGELRRAQGRLPEAEQLARRTLAIREKALGPDHPDVAASLNNLALVFSREGRDAEAEGLLTRALAIQEKAVGIAHPNVATALNNLAEAWAHLNRKQEAEQLFRKSLAIREKALGPAHLDVAIALDNLVTLMSEADRYAEAEPFARRSLAIREAAVGHSHPLVANSLNNLAVILDSTGRPQEAEPLLKRALDIRLRALGEQHPDVANSFANLGAHHIDSKDWQQARDAFARAVAIQNGRRAAEQESRGDVKVHDETNPYPGLIVAAYNLASANAGQAGALRSQAFEAAQWIGDEQAARAIAGMSARIADGSGDLAARVRERQDLAAQAVATDKMLVAAISQADAARNPAAEQALRARASTIAGQIRELDRTIAGQFPDYAALVTKAPIAIEDAQKQLRPNEAMLLFTTTSRATFVWTVTRSDVRWHSADLGEKHLDEAVGALRCGLDTDAWLDKASTCPQKLGRKTPLGADEPLPFDQERAFALYQALLGPVARDIDGRELILVPSGPLATLPFQVLLTEKPAAGQDLAKAPWLVKRFATTVLPSVSSLKALRQVARKSAAPKPFLGVGNPVLDGDGRSDVAMARAKLARQIQTCAALPTQATQVAQRSLRAVDALSGGTADIVQLRRQMPLPETALELCAVASTFVPVKGDVVLAGDASETRMKALGQSGDLAKYRILHFATHGALAGQVRGSIEPGLILSPPAAPTPTDDGYLSSSEISGLKLDADWVILSACNTAGGQAANSEAFSGLARAFFYAGTRALLVSHWAVNSDAAVAITTGTIDAMKTHPDIGRAEALRRSLSALITKGGDSAQPATWAPFVLVGAGAM
;
A
#
# COMPACT_ATOMS: atom_id res chain seq x y z
N MET A 1 48.03 -20.11 24.21
CA MET A 1 46.89 -20.64 23.42
C MET A 1 45.55 -20.04 23.86
N LEU A 2 45.16 -20.06 25.14
CA LEU A 2 43.90 -19.47 25.62
C LEU A 2 43.74 -17.97 25.26
N ALA A 3 44.79 -17.17 25.47
CA ALA A 3 44.81 -15.74 25.10
C ALA A 3 44.65 -15.52 23.58
N LEU A 4 45.15 -16.43 22.74
CA LEU A 4 44.95 -16.39 21.30
C LEU A 4 43.49 -16.67 20.93
N MET A 5 42.84 -17.64 21.58
CA MET A 5 41.41 -17.91 21.37
C MET A 5 40.54 -16.71 21.75
N GLN A 6 40.79 -16.09 22.91
CA GLN A 6 40.06 -14.89 23.34
C GLN A 6 40.25 -13.73 22.35
N ARG A 7 41.46 -13.54 21.83
CA ARG A 7 41.74 -12.50 20.82
C ARG A 7 41.03 -12.77 19.50
N ILE A 8 40.97 -14.03 19.05
CA ILE A 8 40.23 -14.42 17.84
C ILE A 8 38.75 -14.07 17.99
N THR A 9 38.12 -14.40 19.13
CA THR A 9 36.72 -14.07 19.40
C THR A 9 36.47 -12.57 19.45
N ALA A 10 37.36 -11.79 20.06
CA ALA A 10 37.25 -10.33 20.11
C ALA A 10 37.31 -9.70 18.70
N LEU A 11 38.28 -10.12 17.89
CA LEU A 11 38.44 -9.63 16.51
C LEU A 11 37.22 -9.96 15.63
N ALA A 12 36.60 -11.13 15.83
CA ALA A 12 35.37 -11.49 15.12
C ALA A 12 34.19 -10.57 15.53
N LYS A 13 34.07 -10.20 16.81
CA LYS A 13 33.03 -9.26 17.27
C LYS A 13 33.24 -7.83 16.73
N GLU A 14 34.47 -7.44 16.48
CA GLU A 14 34.84 -6.15 15.89
C GLU A 14 34.67 -6.10 14.35
N GLY A 15 34.21 -7.19 13.71
CA GLY A 15 34.11 -7.27 12.25
C GLY A 15 35.45 -7.45 11.52
N ARG A 16 36.54 -7.71 12.25
CA ARG A 16 37.92 -7.84 11.71
C ARG A 16 38.25 -9.28 11.36
N TYR A 17 37.44 -9.87 10.49
CA TYR A 17 37.45 -11.31 10.19
C TYR A 17 38.79 -11.80 9.59
N GLY A 18 39.46 -10.97 8.77
CA GLY A 18 40.77 -11.32 8.20
C GLY A 18 41.86 -11.54 9.24
N GLU A 19 41.88 -10.72 10.29
CA GLU A 19 42.85 -10.83 11.38
C GLU A 19 42.52 -12.01 12.30
N ALA A 20 41.23 -12.23 12.58
CA ALA A 20 40.76 -13.39 13.35
C ALA A 20 41.23 -14.70 12.71
N VAL A 21 41.07 -14.85 11.38
CA VAL A 21 41.59 -16.01 10.63
C VAL A 21 43.11 -16.10 10.72
N GLY A 22 43.83 -14.98 10.60
CA GLY A 22 45.30 -14.95 10.71
C GLY A 22 45.80 -15.48 12.07
N PHE A 23 45.16 -15.10 13.18
CA PHE A 23 45.48 -15.61 14.51
C PHE A 23 45.06 -17.07 14.71
N ALA A 24 43.92 -17.48 14.15
CA ALA A 24 43.46 -18.87 14.21
C ALA A 24 44.41 -19.83 13.46
N ARG A 25 44.96 -19.42 12.32
CA ARG A 25 45.99 -20.20 11.60
C ARG A 25 47.25 -20.38 12.44
N LYS A 26 47.73 -19.30 13.09
CA LYS A 26 48.88 -19.38 14.01
C LYS A 26 48.63 -20.33 15.18
N LEU A 27 47.40 -20.31 15.71
CA LEU A 27 47.01 -21.20 16.80
C LEU A 27 47.06 -22.69 16.38
N VAL A 28 46.60 -23.02 15.17
CA VAL A 28 46.70 -24.39 14.63
C VAL A 28 48.15 -24.82 14.47
N VAL A 29 49.01 -23.96 13.89
CA VAL A 29 50.44 -24.27 13.71
C VAL A 29 51.13 -24.55 15.05
N GLU A 30 50.79 -23.79 16.09
CA GLU A 30 51.38 -23.99 17.42
C GLU A 30 50.89 -25.29 18.09
N ALA A 31 49.61 -25.64 17.92
CA ALA A 31 49.07 -26.91 18.39
C ALA A 31 49.70 -28.11 17.68
N GLU A 32 49.90 -28.02 16.36
CA GLU A 32 50.55 -29.07 15.58
C GLU A 32 52.01 -29.29 16.01
N LYS A 33 52.75 -28.21 16.30
CA LYS A 33 54.14 -28.30 16.79
C LYS A 33 54.24 -28.91 18.18
N SER A 34 53.33 -28.54 19.08
CA SER A 34 53.39 -28.96 20.48
C SER A 34 52.85 -30.37 20.72
N THR A 35 51.83 -30.79 19.97
CA THR A 35 51.11 -32.05 20.26
C THR A 35 50.97 -32.99 19.05
N GLY A 36 51.42 -32.58 17.87
CA GLY A 36 51.36 -33.36 16.65
C GLY A 36 50.05 -33.16 15.85
N ARG A 37 50.13 -33.43 14.55
CA ARG A 37 49.06 -33.15 13.56
C ARG A 37 47.75 -33.93 13.73
N GLN A 38 47.77 -35.01 14.51
CA GLN A 38 46.64 -35.93 14.73
C GLN A 38 46.16 -35.92 16.20
N SER A 39 46.56 -34.90 16.97
CA SER A 39 46.19 -34.79 18.38
C SER A 39 44.77 -34.22 18.57
N PRO A 40 44.09 -34.52 19.69
CA PRO A 40 42.84 -33.87 20.06
C PRO A 40 42.94 -32.35 20.21
N LEU A 41 44.10 -31.83 20.64
CA LEU A 41 44.34 -30.38 20.74
C LEU A 41 44.37 -29.76 19.34
N THR A 42 45.06 -30.38 18.38
CA THR A 42 45.06 -29.95 16.97
C THR A 42 43.64 -29.93 16.42
N ALA A 43 42.84 -30.98 16.66
CA ALA A 43 41.42 -31.00 16.25
C ALA A 43 40.62 -29.84 16.86
N THR A 44 40.83 -29.51 18.13
CA THR A 44 40.18 -28.35 18.79
C THR A 44 40.54 -27.04 18.11
N THR A 45 41.82 -26.82 17.79
CA THR A 45 42.26 -25.60 17.10
C THR A 45 41.77 -25.52 15.65
N LEU A 46 41.62 -26.66 14.96
CA LEU A 46 41.02 -26.74 13.63
C LEU A 46 39.55 -26.33 13.63
N VAL A 47 38.78 -26.67 14.68
CA VAL A 47 37.39 -26.19 14.85
C VAL A 47 37.33 -24.68 15.00
N VAL A 48 38.22 -24.10 15.83
CA VAL A 48 38.32 -22.64 16.00
C VAL A 48 38.68 -21.94 14.68
N LEU A 49 39.59 -22.52 13.90
CA LEU A 49 39.93 -22.02 12.57
C LEU A 49 38.75 -22.14 11.60
N GLY A 50 38.04 -23.27 11.60
CA GLY A 50 36.85 -23.48 10.78
C GLY A 50 35.77 -22.42 11.04
N GLN A 51 35.49 -22.12 12.32
CA GLN A 51 34.53 -21.08 12.70
C GLN A 51 34.98 -19.68 12.24
N ALA A 52 36.26 -19.33 12.41
CA ALA A 52 36.79 -18.05 11.96
C ALA A 52 36.73 -17.90 10.42
N LEU A 53 37.04 -18.96 9.68
CA LEU A 53 36.94 -18.99 8.21
C LEU A 53 35.49 -18.87 7.75
N GLN A 54 34.56 -19.55 8.43
CA GLN A 54 33.12 -19.43 8.17
C GLN A 54 32.64 -17.99 8.37
N THR A 55 33.03 -17.32 9.46
CA THR A 55 32.61 -15.93 9.72
C THR A 55 33.16 -14.96 8.68
N LYS A 56 34.33 -15.24 8.09
CA LYS A 56 34.92 -14.47 6.99
C LYS A 56 34.26 -14.74 5.63
N GLY A 57 33.56 -15.87 5.47
CA GLY A 57 32.98 -16.31 4.19
C GLY A 57 33.84 -17.29 3.39
N GLU A 58 34.97 -17.77 3.93
CA GLU A 58 35.85 -18.76 3.29
C GLU A 58 35.34 -20.20 3.54
N THR A 59 34.11 -20.49 3.11
CA THR A 59 33.36 -21.71 3.50
C THR A 59 33.99 -23.02 3.01
N ALA A 60 34.58 -23.04 1.82
CA ALA A 60 35.24 -24.24 1.27
C ALA A 60 36.47 -24.65 2.09
N GLU A 61 37.24 -23.66 2.56
CA GLU A 61 38.39 -23.95 3.41
C GLU A 61 37.94 -24.33 4.82
N ALA A 62 36.94 -23.63 5.37
CA ALA A 62 36.34 -23.94 6.66
C ALA A 62 35.88 -25.40 6.74
N GLU A 63 35.21 -25.89 5.70
CA GLU A 63 34.80 -27.28 5.59
C GLU A 63 35.99 -28.24 5.58
N SER A 64 37.02 -27.97 4.76
CA SER A 64 38.21 -28.82 4.66
C SER A 64 38.89 -29.00 6.03
N VAL A 65 39.08 -27.91 6.78
CA VAL A 65 39.68 -28.00 8.12
C VAL A 65 38.78 -28.70 9.13
N LEU A 66 37.45 -28.56 9.02
CA LEU A 66 36.50 -29.24 9.91
C LEU A 66 36.36 -30.73 9.59
N ARG A 67 36.39 -31.14 8.32
CA ARG A 67 36.45 -32.57 7.95
C ARG A 67 37.73 -33.23 8.45
N ARG A 68 38.85 -32.51 8.42
CA ARG A 68 40.08 -32.97 9.05
C ARG A 68 39.93 -33.11 10.58
N ALA A 69 39.32 -32.13 11.24
CA ALA A 69 39.03 -32.22 12.67
C ALA A 69 38.12 -33.41 13.00
N LEU A 70 37.10 -33.67 12.17
CA LEU A 70 36.16 -34.79 12.32
C LEU A 70 36.89 -36.13 12.30
N VAL A 71 37.74 -36.38 11.29
CA VAL A 71 38.53 -37.62 11.18
C VAL A 71 39.42 -37.84 12.41
N ILE A 72 40.07 -36.78 12.91
CA ILE A 72 40.90 -36.87 14.12
C ILE A 72 40.03 -37.23 15.34
N ARG A 73 38.86 -36.60 15.49
CA ARG A 73 37.93 -36.86 16.60
C ARG A 73 37.35 -38.27 16.56
N GLU A 74 36.89 -38.73 15.40
CA GLU A 74 36.36 -40.09 15.24
C GLU A 74 37.40 -41.16 15.56
N LYS A 75 38.66 -40.95 15.14
CA LYS A 75 39.76 -41.88 15.43
C LYS A 75 40.18 -41.87 16.90
N SER A 76 40.15 -40.72 17.56
CA SER A 76 40.65 -40.57 18.94
C SER A 76 39.60 -40.86 20.01
N LEU A 77 38.32 -40.58 19.74
CA LEU A 77 37.22 -40.66 20.70
C LEU A 77 36.13 -41.67 20.32
N GLY A 78 36.16 -42.19 19.08
CA GLY A 78 35.13 -43.06 18.52
C GLY A 78 34.01 -42.28 17.78
N PRO A 79 33.29 -42.94 16.86
CA PRO A 79 32.34 -42.27 15.95
C PRO A 79 31.03 -41.81 16.62
N ASN A 80 30.76 -42.25 17.86
CA ASN A 80 29.55 -41.93 18.62
C ASN A 80 29.85 -41.03 19.83
N HIS A 81 30.97 -40.31 19.83
CA HIS A 81 31.31 -39.40 20.91
C HIS A 81 30.64 -38.02 20.74
N PRO A 82 30.20 -37.32 21.80
CA PRO A 82 29.59 -35.98 21.70
C PRO A 82 30.45 -34.93 20.95
N ASP A 83 31.78 -34.95 21.14
CA ASP A 83 32.68 -34.09 20.34
C ASP A 83 32.62 -34.34 18.83
N VAL A 84 32.30 -35.57 18.39
CA VAL A 84 32.05 -35.87 16.96
C VAL A 84 30.73 -35.25 16.53
N ALA A 85 29.68 -35.36 17.34
CA ALA A 85 28.40 -34.69 17.09
C ALA A 85 28.55 -33.17 16.98
N ALA A 86 29.35 -32.53 17.84
CA ALA A 86 29.60 -31.08 17.79
C ALA A 86 30.29 -30.63 16.49
N VAL A 87 31.25 -31.42 15.97
CA VAL A 87 31.92 -31.13 14.69
C VAL A 87 30.95 -31.35 13.53
N LEU A 88 30.15 -32.42 13.55
CA LEU A 88 29.12 -32.69 12.55
C LEU A 88 28.04 -31.59 12.51
N ALA A 89 27.59 -31.09 13.67
CA ALA A 89 26.65 -29.98 13.73
C ALA A 89 27.22 -28.69 13.11
N THR A 90 28.52 -28.42 13.33
CA THR A 90 29.21 -27.26 12.73
C THR A 90 29.39 -27.43 11.21
N LEU A 91 29.75 -28.64 10.76
CA LEU A 91 29.82 -28.97 9.33
C LEU A 91 28.47 -28.78 8.64
N GLY A 92 27.40 -29.31 9.25
CA GLY A 92 26.05 -29.13 8.72
C GLY A 92 25.65 -27.66 8.56
N GLN A 93 26.07 -26.78 9.46
CA GLN A 93 25.83 -25.33 9.31
C GLN A 93 26.58 -24.71 8.12
N ILE A 94 27.80 -25.16 7.84
CA ILE A 94 28.58 -24.69 6.69
C ILE A 94 27.98 -25.20 5.39
N GLU A 95 27.62 -26.48 5.35
CA GLU A 95 26.94 -27.10 4.22
C GLU A 95 25.61 -26.41 3.92
N LEU A 96 24.85 -26.05 4.97
CA LEU A 96 23.65 -25.24 4.86
C LEU A 96 23.93 -23.84 4.29
N GLY A 97 25.02 -23.20 4.70
CA GLY A 97 25.49 -21.92 4.15
C GLY A 97 25.90 -22.00 2.67
N GLN A 98 26.34 -23.17 2.22
CA GLN A 98 26.67 -23.48 0.82
C GLN A 98 25.48 -24.02 0.01
N ASN A 99 24.28 -24.03 0.60
CA ASN A 99 23.06 -24.57 0.00
C ASN A 99 23.13 -26.09 -0.34
N ARG A 100 24.01 -26.85 0.31
CA ARG A 100 24.12 -28.31 0.19
C ARG A 100 23.23 -29.00 1.22
N LEU A 101 21.92 -28.88 1.02
CA LEU A 101 20.90 -29.26 2.00
C LEU A 101 20.92 -30.76 2.36
N GLY A 102 21.28 -31.64 1.41
CA GLY A 102 21.33 -33.09 1.64
C GLY A 102 22.52 -33.55 2.49
N ASP A 103 23.68 -32.90 2.33
CA ASP A 103 24.85 -33.17 3.18
C ASP A 103 24.59 -32.63 4.60
N ALA A 104 24.07 -31.40 4.69
CA ALA A 104 23.69 -30.78 5.96
C ALA A 104 22.68 -31.63 6.73
N GLU A 105 21.66 -32.17 6.05
CA GLU A 105 20.67 -33.05 6.67
C GLU A 105 21.31 -34.33 7.23
N ARG A 106 22.24 -34.93 6.49
CA ARG A 106 22.93 -36.15 6.89
C ARG A 106 23.79 -35.91 8.13
N ASP A 107 24.62 -34.88 8.11
CA ASP A 107 25.56 -34.59 9.20
C ASP A 107 24.83 -34.08 10.45
N MET A 108 23.81 -33.22 10.30
CA MET A 108 22.98 -32.77 11.44
C MET A 108 22.13 -33.90 12.05
N SER A 109 21.52 -34.77 11.22
CA SER A 109 20.72 -35.89 11.73
C SER A 109 21.61 -36.91 12.46
N ARG A 110 22.83 -37.14 11.96
CA ARG A 110 23.82 -37.98 12.63
C ARG A 110 24.27 -37.38 13.96
N ALA A 111 24.52 -36.07 14.01
CA ALA A 111 24.86 -35.39 15.26
C ALA A 111 23.76 -35.57 16.32
N ILE A 112 22.49 -35.36 15.94
CA ILE A 112 21.35 -35.55 16.85
C ILE A 112 21.24 -37.00 17.31
N ALA A 113 21.39 -37.98 16.41
CA ALA A 113 21.31 -39.39 16.78
C ALA A 113 22.41 -39.80 17.78
N ILE A 114 23.62 -39.24 17.63
CA ILE A 114 24.71 -39.45 18.59
C ILE A 114 24.35 -38.82 19.94
N ASP A 115 23.94 -37.54 19.95
CA ASP A 115 23.60 -36.83 21.19
C ASP A 115 22.38 -37.44 21.91
N GLU A 116 21.34 -37.85 21.20
CA GLU A 116 20.17 -38.52 21.77
C GLU A 116 20.52 -39.84 22.43
N ASN A 117 21.39 -40.64 21.80
CA ASN A 117 21.80 -41.94 22.32
C ASN A 117 22.73 -41.82 23.54
N VAL A 118 23.59 -40.80 23.57
CA VAL A 118 24.64 -40.66 24.60
C VAL A 118 24.22 -39.75 25.75
N LEU A 119 23.63 -38.61 25.43
CA LEU A 119 23.26 -37.55 26.38
C LEU A 119 21.77 -37.60 26.76
N GLY A 120 20.95 -38.25 25.94
CA GLY A 120 19.51 -38.35 26.10
C GLY A 120 18.72 -37.27 25.34
N PRO A 121 17.41 -37.49 25.14
CA PRO A 121 16.56 -36.60 24.34
C PRO A 121 16.28 -35.24 25.01
N ASP A 122 16.45 -35.13 26.33
CA ASP A 122 16.18 -33.90 27.10
C ASP A 122 17.46 -33.12 27.46
N HIS A 123 18.61 -33.49 26.90
CA HIS A 123 19.87 -32.79 27.13
C HIS A 123 19.97 -31.49 26.32
N LEU A 124 20.64 -30.47 26.87
CA LEU A 124 20.74 -29.13 26.26
C LEU A 124 21.41 -29.17 24.87
N THR A 125 22.47 -29.94 24.71
CA THR A 125 23.16 -30.14 23.42
C THR A 125 22.23 -30.77 22.37
N THR A 126 21.44 -31.76 22.78
CA THR A 126 20.44 -32.41 21.91
C THR A 126 19.37 -31.41 21.47
N ALA A 127 18.88 -30.58 22.39
CA ALA A 127 17.92 -29.52 22.08
C ALA A 127 18.49 -28.47 21.12
N LEU A 128 19.76 -28.07 21.28
CA LEU A 128 20.47 -27.19 20.35
C LEU A 128 20.55 -27.81 18.95
N ALA A 129 20.94 -29.08 18.86
CA ALA A 129 21.04 -29.78 17.59
C ALA A 129 19.66 -29.89 16.89
N ARG A 130 18.58 -30.17 17.64
CA ARG A 130 17.21 -30.15 17.10
C ARG A 130 16.80 -28.77 16.59
N MET A 131 17.11 -27.70 17.32
CA MET A 131 16.85 -26.33 16.86
C MET A 131 17.59 -26.04 15.54
N GLN A 132 18.85 -26.47 15.40
CA GLN A 132 19.59 -26.29 14.14
C GLN A 132 18.98 -27.10 12.98
N LEU A 133 18.54 -28.33 13.21
CA LEU A 133 17.80 -29.11 12.21
C LEU A 133 16.45 -28.45 11.87
N GLY A 134 15.78 -27.84 12.84
CA GLY A 134 14.59 -27.04 12.61
C GLY A 134 14.83 -25.90 11.60
N ASN A 135 15.96 -25.19 11.73
CA ASN A 135 16.36 -24.14 10.78
C ASN A 135 16.59 -24.70 9.37
N LEU A 136 17.21 -25.89 9.26
CA LEU A 136 17.37 -26.59 7.99
C LEU A 136 16.02 -26.96 7.38
N ARG A 137 15.09 -27.51 8.18
CA ARG A 137 13.74 -27.85 7.75
C ARG A 137 12.96 -26.64 7.27
N HIS A 138 13.08 -25.51 7.96
CA HIS A 138 12.50 -24.24 7.52
C HIS A 138 13.07 -23.78 6.16
N ARG A 139 14.40 -23.87 5.95
CA ARG A 139 15.00 -23.58 4.62
C ARG A 139 14.57 -24.56 3.52
N GLN A 140 14.26 -25.80 3.88
CA GLN A 140 13.65 -26.79 2.98
C GLN A 140 12.14 -26.59 2.79
N LEU A 141 11.54 -25.55 3.38
CA LEU A 141 10.10 -25.28 3.39
C LEU A 141 9.26 -26.40 4.03
N LYS A 142 9.89 -27.22 4.87
CA LYS A 142 9.26 -28.29 5.66
C LYS A 142 8.78 -27.73 6.99
N GLU A 143 7.86 -26.76 6.92
CA GLU A 143 7.48 -25.91 8.06
C GLU A 143 6.88 -26.70 9.24
N THR A 144 6.13 -27.78 8.98
CA THR A 144 5.55 -28.62 10.04
C THR A 144 6.61 -29.37 10.84
N GLU A 145 7.61 -29.93 10.15
CA GLU A 145 8.73 -30.61 10.80
C GLU A 145 9.63 -29.61 11.55
N ALA A 146 9.86 -28.43 10.96
CA ALA A 146 10.61 -27.36 11.61
C ALA A 146 9.97 -26.96 12.94
N LEU A 147 8.64 -26.76 12.93
CA LEU A 147 7.90 -26.35 14.11
C LEU A 147 7.92 -27.42 15.22
N ASP A 148 7.79 -28.71 14.88
CA ASP A 148 7.92 -29.80 15.86
C ASP A 148 9.29 -29.78 16.54
N LEU A 149 10.36 -29.69 15.74
CA LEU A 149 11.73 -29.65 16.24
C LEU A 149 11.97 -28.44 17.16
N PHE A 150 11.48 -27.26 16.78
CA PHE A 150 11.61 -26.06 17.61
C PHE A 150 10.82 -26.16 18.90
N ASN A 151 9.58 -26.68 18.88
CA ASN A 151 8.77 -26.85 20.08
C ASN A 151 9.41 -27.84 21.06
N ARG A 152 9.93 -28.97 20.56
CA ARG A 152 10.65 -29.96 21.38
C ARG A 152 11.91 -29.36 22.00
N ALA A 153 12.66 -28.55 21.25
CA ALA A 153 13.83 -27.85 21.79
C ALA A 153 13.44 -26.80 22.85
N LEU A 154 12.38 -26.01 22.60
CA LEU A 154 11.90 -24.98 23.52
C LEU A 154 11.47 -25.55 24.88
N VAL A 155 10.82 -26.72 24.89
CA VAL A 155 10.45 -27.42 26.13
C VAL A 155 11.67 -27.72 27.00
N VAL A 156 12.77 -28.20 26.39
CA VAL A 156 14.02 -28.50 27.10
C VAL A 156 14.68 -27.20 27.61
N PHE A 157 14.73 -26.16 26.78
CA PHE A 157 15.31 -24.87 27.16
C PHE A 157 14.56 -24.24 28.34
N ARG A 158 13.22 -24.26 28.33
CA ARG A 158 12.41 -23.74 29.45
C ARG A 158 12.60 -24.52 30.76
N LYS A 159 12.98 -25.79 30.70
CA LYS A 159 13.28 -26.63 31.88
C LYS A 159 14.71 -26.44 32.42
N SER A 160 15.57 -25.67 31.75
CA SER A 160 16.99 -25.52 32.07
C SER A 160 17.37 -24.06 32.38
N PRO A 161 16.84 -23.46 33.46
CA PRO A 161 17.03 -22.04 33.77
C PRO A 161 18.51 -21.68 33.97
N GLY A 162 18.91 -20.50 33.49
CA GLY A 162 20.28 -19.98 33.53
C GLY A 162 21.12 -20.42 32.32
N GLN A 163 21.28 -21.72 32.09
CA GLN A 163 22.11 -22.23 30.99
C GLN A 163 21.47 -22.04 29.61
N ALA A 164 20.14 -22.00 29.53
CA ALA A 164 19.40 -21.91 28.27
C ALA A 164 18.70 -20.55 28.03
N ASP A 165 18.86 -19.57 28.93
CA ASP A 165 18.10 -18.32 28.90
C ASP A 165 18.27 -17.54 27.58
N ILE A 166 19.47 -17.60 26.98
CA ILE A 166 19.75 -16.99 25.67
C ILE A 166 19.05 -17.74 24.52
N MET A 167 18.82 -19.06 24.68
CA MET A 167 18.25 -19.91 23.62
C MET A 167 16.74 -19.86 23.55
N ILE A 168 16.05 -19.49 24.64
CA ILE A 168 14.59 -19.38 24.66
C ILE A 168 14.10 -18.31 23.65
N PRO A 169 14.57 -17.05 23.68
CA PRO A 169 14.15 -16.04 22.70
C PRO A 169 14.55 -16.41 21.26
N VAL A 170 15.71 -17.03 21.06
CA VAL A 170 16.16 -17.48 19.72
C VAL A 170 15.20 -18.53 19.17
N THR A 171 14.80 -19.49 19.99
CA THR A 171 13.87 -20.55 19.56
C THR A 171 12.46 -19.99 19.32
N LEU A 172 12.00 -19.07 20.16
CA LEU A 172 10.74 -18.34 19.95
C LEU A 172 10.74 -17.54 18.65
N ASN A 173 11.84 -16.86 18.31
CA ASN A 173 11.99 -16.18 17.02
C ASN A 173 11.90 -17.15 15.84
N ASN A 174 12.51 -18.33 15.93
CA ASN A 174 12.44 -19.32 14.86
C ASN A 174 11.01 -19.90 14.72
N ILE A 175 10.33 -20.18 15.84
CA ILE A 175 8.91 -20.58 15.86
C ILE A 175 8.05 -19.48 15.22
N ALA A 176 8.32 -18.23 15.55
CA ALA A 176 7.61 -17.09 15.01
C ALA A 176 7.80 -16.97 13.49
N GLU A 177 9.03 -17.12 13.00
CA GLU A 177 9.34 -17.12 11.57
C GLU A 177 8.64 -18.27 10.83
N VAL A 178 8.61 -19.48 11.39
CA VAL A 178 7.86 -20.62 10.81
C VAL A 178 6.36 -20.33 10.78
N ASN A 179 5.80 -19.81 11.87
CA ASN A 179 4.39 -19.41 11.91
C ASN A 179 4.09 -18.32 10.88
N ARG A 180 4.97 -17.33 10.73
CA ARG A 180 4.86 -16.27 9.71
C ARG A 180 4.93 -16.85 8.31
N ALA A 181 5.88 -17.76 8.05
CA ALA A 181 6.03 -18.45 6.77
C ALA A 181 4.80 -19.30 6.40
N GLN A 182 4.08 -19.81 7.40
CA GLN A 182 2.81 -20.50 7.22
C GLN A 182 1.58 -19.58 7.21
N GLY A 183 1.75 -18.26 7.36
CA GLY A 183 0.67 -17.28 7.42
C GLY A 183 -0.09 -17.22 8.75
N ARG A 184 0.39 -17.89 9.81
CA ARG A 184 -0.19 -17.87 11.16
C ARG A 184 0.30 -16.63 11.92
N LEU A 185 -0.13 -15.45 11.47
CA LEU A 185 0.47 -14.18 11.87
C LEU A 185 0.26 -13.87 13.36
N GLN A 186 -0.90 -14.20 13.95
CA GLN A 186 -1.12 -14.05 15.39
C GLN A 186 -0.16 -14.89 16.25
N GLN A 187 0.10 -16.13 15.85
CA GLN A 187 1.00 -17.03 16.59
C GLN A 187 2.46 -16.57 16.44
N ALA A 188 2.80 -16.04 15.27
CA ALA A 188 4.09 -15.41 15.03
C ALA A 188 4.29 -14.17 15.91
N GLU A 189 3.29 -13.28 15.94
CA GLU A 189 3.29 -12.07 16.76
C GLU A 189 3.45 -12.37 18.25
N ALA A 190 2.67 -13.32 18.77
CA ALA A 190 2.77 -13.73 20.17
C ALA A 190 4.17 -14.25 20.52
N SER A 191 4.76 -15.06 19.63
CA SER A 191 6.10 -15.62 19.84
C SER A 191 7.20 -14.56 19.76
N PHE A 192 7.11 -13.61 18.82
CA PHE A 192 8.03 -12.46 18.75
C PHE A 192 7.91 -11.54 19.96
N ALA A 193 6.69 -11.25 20.41
CA ALA A 193 6.45 -10.42 21.58
C ALA A 193 7.01 -11.07 22.85
N GLU A 194 6.81 -12.37 23.04
CA GLU A 194 7.40 -13.13 24.15
C GLU A 194 8.93 -13.07 24.09
N ALA A 195 9.54 -13.33 22.93
CA ALA A 195 10.98 -13.24 22.74
C ALA A 195 11.53 -11.85 23.08
N LEU A 196 10.85 -10.78 22.62
CA LEU A 196 11.28 -9.41 22.85
C LEU A 196 11.24 -9.04 24.34
N VAL A 197 10.15 -9.38 25.05
CA VAL A 197 10.01 -9.11 26.49
C VAL A 197 11.10 -9.81 27.29
N LEU A 198 11.39 -11.07 26.95
CA LEU A 198 12.47 -11.83 27.61
C LEU A 198 13.84 -11.17 27.37
N GLN A 199 14.13 -10.75 26.13
CA GLN A 199 15.39 -10.10 25.78
C GLN A 199 15.54 -8.71 26.42
N GLU A 200 14.47 -7.91 26.45
CA GLU A 200 14.45 -6.61 27.12
C GLU A 200 14.72 -6.75 28.61
N LYS A 201 14.10 -7.76 29.26
CA LYS A 201 14.36 -8.06 30.67
C LYS A 201 15.79 -8.51 30.93
N GLN A 202 16.38 -9.30 30.02
CA GLN A 202 17.70 -9.88 30.21
C GLN A 202 18.85 -8.91 29.88
N HIS A 203 18.68 -8.05 28.88
CA HIS A 203 19.76 -7.25 28.31
C HIS A 203 19.47 -5.74 28.26
N GLY A 204 18.26 -5.31 28.62
CA GLY A 204 17.81 -3.92 28.52
C GLY A 204 17.27 -3.54 27.14
N PRO A 205 16.58 -2.39 27.02
CA PRO A 205 15.82 -2.00 25.83
C PRO A 205 16.67 -1.57 24.62
N ASP A 206 17.95 -1.26 24.83
CA ASP A 206 18.89 -0.79 23.79
C ASP A 206 19.90 -1.86 23.36
N SER A 207 19.70 -3.11 23.76
CA SER A 207 20.68 -4.16 23.50
C SER A 207 20.62 -4.69 22.06
N ILE A 208 21.80 -4.97 21.49
CA ILE A 208 21.94 -5.52 20.14
C ILE A 208 21.21 -6.87 19.97
N TYR A 209 21.02 -7.63 21.06
CA TYR A 209 20.33 -8.92 21.04
C TYR A 209 18.84 -8.81 20.66
N LEU A 210 18.22 -7.64 20.81
CA LEU A 210 16.83 -7.40 20.43
C LEU A 210 16.66 -7.20 18.93
N THR A 211 17.73 -6.84 18.20
CA THR A 211 17.63 -6.32 16.83
C THR A 211 17.08 -7.35 15.82
N ALA A 212 17.36 -8.64 16.02
CA ALA A 212 16.78 -9.69 15.18
C ALA A 212 15.26 -9.80 15.39
N THR A 213 14.82 -9.81 16.65
CA THR A 213 13.41 -9.87 17.03
C THR A 213 12.65 -8.63 16.55
N LEU A 214 13.21 -7.44 16.75
CA LEU A 214 12.62 -6.16 16.32
C LEU A 214 12.50 -6.10 14.79
N ASN A 215 13.52 -6.51 14.04
CA ASN A 215 13.45 -6.58 12.58
C ASN A 215 12.36 -7.55 12.11
N ASN A 216 12.31 -8.76 12.66
CA ASN A 216 11.33 -9.77 12.23
C ASN A 216 9.90 -9.36 12.59
N LEU A 217 9.70 -8.75 13.77
CA LEU A 217 8.43 -8.17 14.15
C LEU A 217 8.06 -6.99 13.24
N GLY A 218 9.02 -6.14 12.86
CA GLY A 218 8.81 -5.05 11.89
C GLY A 218 8.37 -5.57 10.53
N GLU A 219 9.01 -6.62 10.03
CA GLU A 219 8.61 -7.30 8.78
C GLU A 219 7.22 -7.93 8.89
N LEU A 220 6.88 -8.53 10.03
CA LEU A 220 5.53 -9.04 10.30
C LEU A 220 4.48 -7.92 10.27
N ARG A 221 4.77 -6.79 10.92
CA ARG A 221 3.90 -5.60 10.92
C ARG A 221 3.72 -5.02 9.52
N ARG A 222 4.80 -4.96 8.73
CA ARG A 222 4.77 -4.54 7.33
C ARG A 222 3.87 -5.45 6.49
N ALA A 223 4.00 -6.76 6.67
CA ALA A 223 3.15 -7.76 6.01
C ALA A 223 1.67 -7.67 6.43
N GLN A 224 1.39 -7.26 7.68
CA GLN A 224 0.04 -6.98 8.19
C GLN A 224 -0.52 -5.62 7.73
N GLY A 225 0.24 -4.82 6.97
CA GLY A 225 -0.15 -3.45 6.60
C GLY A 225 -0.06 -2.43 7.74
N ARG A 226 0.50 -2.81 8.90
CA ARG A 226 0.75 -1.93 10.05
C ARG A 226 2.06 -1.16 9.85
N LEU A 227 2.12 -0.38 8.77
CA LEU A 227 3.34 0.31 8.30
C LEU A 227 3.95 1.27 9.34
N PRO A 228 3.17 2.06 10.12
CA PRO A 228 3.75 2.94 11.15
C PRO A 228 4.49 2.18 12.26
N GLU A 229 3.96 1.03 12.69
CA GLU A 229 4.62 0.18 13.68
C GLU A 229 5.87 -0.50 13.09
N ALA A 230 5.80 -0.91 11.82
CA ALA A 230 6.94 -1.46 11.10
C ALA A 230 8.08 -0.43 10.99
N GLU A 231 7.77 0.83 10.65
CA GLU A 231 8.74 1.92 10.62
C GLU A 231 9.38 2.14 11.99
N GLN A 232 8.57 2.21 13.06
CA GLN A 232 9.09 2.42 14.42
C GLN A 232 10.08 1.31 14.82
N LEU A 233 9.74 0.06 14.55
CA LEU A 233 10.59 -1.10 14.84
C LEU A 233 11.88 -1.10 13.99
N ALA A 234 11.77 -0.76 12.70
CA ALA A 234 12.92 -0.66 11.80
C ALA A 234 13.88 0.48 12.21
N ARG A 235 13.35 1.66 12.58
CA ARG A 235 14.15 2.79 13.10
C ARG A 235 14.83 2.45 14.42
N ARG A 236 14.11 1.82 15.35
CA ARG A 236 14.69 1.36 16.62
C ARG A 236 15.82 0.37 16.36
N THR A 237 15.63 -0.57 15.44
CA THR A 237 16.67 -1.55 15.08
C THR A 237 17.90 -0.90 14.46
N LEU A 238 17.70 0.05 13.54
CA LEU A 238 18.78 0.82 12.94
C LEU A 238 19.58 1.58 14.00
N ALA A 239 18.92 2.31 14.90
CA ALA A 239 19.58 3.08 15.96
C ALA A 239 20.40 2.20 16.90
N ILE A 240 19.87 1.04 17.30
CA ILE A 240 20.61 0.09 18.15
C ILE A 240 21.85 -0.43 17.43
N ARG A 241 21.74 -0.82 16.14
CA ARG A 241 22.87 -1.36 15.36
C ARG A 241 23.93 -0.30 15.08
N GLU A 242 23.53 0.92 14.75
CA GLU A 242 24.48 2.03 14.55
C GLU A 242 25.26 2.34 15.83
N LYS A 243 24.58 2.38 16.99
CA LYS A 243 25.21 2.62 18.29
C LYS A 243 26.16 1.49 18.70
N ALA A 244 25.79 0.23 18.45
CA ALA A 244 26.54 -0.93 18.90
C ALA A 244 27.67 -1.37 17.96
N LEU A 245 27.49 -1.25 16.64
CA LEU A 245 28.42 -1.75 15.62
C LEU A 245 29.12 -0.65 14.83
N GLY A 246 28.65 0.59 14.93
CA GLY A 246 29.09 1.72 14.13
C GLY A 246 28.29 1.88 12.82
N PRO A 247 28.30 3.08 12.22
CA PRO A 247 27.43 3.44 11.09
C PRO A 247 27.78 2.77 9.76
N ASP A 248 28.97 2.18 9.64
CA ASP A 248 29.50 1.55 8.42
C ASP A 248 29.44 0.01 8.45
N HIS A 249 28.80 -0.58 9.47
CA HIS A 249 28.76 -2.04 9.61
C HIS A 249 27.77 -2.68 8.60
N PRO A 250 28.07 -3.85 7.98
CA PRO A 250 27.16 -4.51 7.04
C PRO A 250 25.73 -4.73 7.54
N ASP A 251 25.56 -5.02 8.83
CA ASP A 251 24.23 -5.19 9.45
C ASP A 251 23.41 -3.89 9.51
N VAL A 252 24.08 -2.73 9.47
CA VAL A 252 23.43 -1.42 9.32
C VAL A 252 22.87 -1.31 7.90
N ALA A 253 23.60 -1.74 6.87
CA ALA A 253 23.07 -1.77 5.50
C ALA A 253 21.83 -2.65 5.34
N ALA A 254 21.77 -3.80 6.04
CA ALA A 254 20.58 -4.64 6.06
C ALA A 254 19.38 -3.92 6.71
N SER A 255 19.59 -3.20 7.81
CA SER A 255 18.54 -2.39 8.45
C SER A 255 18.08 -1.21 7.60
N LEU A 256 19.00 -0.55 6.89
CA LEU A 256 18.69 0.51 5.94
C LEU A 256 17.83 -0.03 4.78
N ASN A 257 18.15 -1.20 4.23
CA ASN A 257 17.33 -1.85 3.19
C ASN A 257 15.92 -2.16 3.69
N ASN A 258 15.76 -2.71 4.89
CA ASN A 258 14.43 -3.03 5.43
C ASN A 258 13.60 -1.76 5.68
N LEU A 259 14.23 -0.70 6.20
CA LEU A 259 13.55 0.59 6.37
C LEU A 259 13.18 1.21 5.01
N ALA A 260 14.04 1.07 3.99
CA ALA A 260 13.75 1.51 2.63
C ALA A 260 12.56 0.75 2.02
N LEU A 261 12.42 -0.55 2.30
CA LEU A 261 11.25 -1.32 1.86
C LEU A 261 9.96 -0.85 2.53
N VAL A 262 10.01 -0.46 3.82
CA VAL A 262 8.87 0.17 4.50
C VAL A 262 8.51 1.49 3.81
N PHE A 263 9.51 2.33 3.51
CA PHE A 263 9.28 3.61 2.84
C PHE A 263 8.73 3.46 1.43
N SER A 264 9.28 2.57 0.61
CA SER A 264 8.75 2.34 -0.73
C SER A 264 7.29 1.82 -0.69
N ARG A 265 6.95 0.99 0.30
CA ARG A 265 5.56 0.55 0.54
C ARG A 265 4.60 1.69 0.90
N GLU A 266 5.11 2.73 1.52
CA GLU A 266 4.38 3.96 1.85
C GLU A 266 4.39 4.98 0.70
N GLY A 267 5.00 4.68 -0.45
CA GLY A 267 5.17 5.61 -1.56
C GLY A 267 6.26 6.67 -1.31
N ARG A 268 7.12 6.47 -0.32
CA ARG A 268 8.21 7.37 0.10
C ARG A 268 9.53 7.00 -0.58
N ASP A 269 9.50 6.87 -1.91
CA ASP A 269 10.63 6.33 -2.69
C ASP A 269 11.90 7.21 -2.61
N ALA A 270 11.78 8.53 -2.40
CA ALA A 270 12.92 9.42 -2.20
C ALA A 270 13.69 9.15 -0.89
N GLU A 271 13.00 8.81 0.20
CA GLU A 271 13.67 8.39 1.44
C GLU A 271 14.28 7.00 1.28
N ALA A 272 13.56 6.10 0.60
CA ALA A 272 14.08 4.78 0.27
C ALA A 272 15.39 4.90 -0.52
N GLU A 273 15.46 5.78 -1.52
CA GLU A 273 16.68 6.06 -2.28
C GLU A 273 17.86 6.45 -1.38
N GLY A 274 17.67 7.40 -0.46
CA GLY A 274 18.73 7.85 0.43
C GLY A 274 19.28 6.72 1.30
N LEU A 275 18.40 5.85 1.81
CA LEU A 275 18.78 4.67 2.60
C LEU A 275 19.48 3.61 1.76
N LEU A 276 18.96 3.30 0.57
CA LEU A 276 19.53 2.30 -0.35
C LEU A 276 20.90 2.73 -0.89
N THR A 277 21.09 4.02 -1.15
CA THR A 277 22.39 4.58 -1.56
C THR A 277 23.43 4.40 -0.45
N ARG A 278 23.06 4.69 0.80
CA ARG A 278 23.93 4.46 1.96
C ARG A 278 24.20 2.97 2.17
N ALA A 279 23.20 2.11 2.03
CA ALA A 279 23.35 0.66 2.14
C ALA A 279 24.32 0.11 1.09
N LEU A 280 24.23 0.59 -0.17
CA LEU A 280 25.14 0.24 -1.25
C LEU A 280 26.58 0.62 -0.91
N ALA A 281 26.83 1.87 -0.48
CA ALA A 281 28.17 2.33 -0.12
C ALA A 281 28.80 1.50 1.02
N ILE A 282 28.00 1.13 2.02
CA ILE A 282 28.44 0.25 3.11
C ILE A 282 28.82 -1.15 2.57
N GLN A 283 27.99 -1.74 1.70
CA GLN A 283 28.25 -3.06 1.13
C GLN A 283 29.50 -3.05 0.23
N GLU A 284 29.66 -2.03 -0.62
CA GLU A 284 30.85 -1.86 -1.46
C GLU A 284 32.14 -1.79 -0.62
N LYS A 285 32.11 -1.03 0.49
CA LYS A 285 33.24 -0.90 1.41
C LYS A 285 33.53 -2.21 2.16
N ALA A 286 32.51 -2.96 2.54
CA ALA A 286 32.65 -4.14 3.39
C ALA A 286 33.07 -5.42 2.63
N VAL A 287 32.46 -5.68 1.47
CA VAL A 287 32.65 -6.93 0.72
C VAL A 287 33.28 -6.73 -0.67
N GLY A 288 33.45 -5.47 -1.09
CA GLY A 288 34.00 -5.11 -2.40
C GLY A 288 32.96 -5.05 -3.51
N ILE A 289 33.24 -4.24 -4.54
CA ILE A 289 32.31 -3.87 -5.62
C ILE A 289 31.80 -5.05 -6.50
N ALA A 290 32.49 -6.19 -6.48
CA ALA A 290 32.16 -7.36 -7.32
C ALA A 290 31.40 -8.46 -6.56
N HIS A 291 31.01 -8.21 -5.31
CA HIS A 291 30.35 -9.20 -4.49
C HIS A 291 28.85 -9.32 -4.82
N PRO A 292 28.22 -10.51 -4.79
CA PRO A 292 26.78 -10.68 -5.03
C PRO A 292 25.87 -9.78 -4.17
N ASN A 293 26.24 -9.50 -2.92
CA ASN A 293 25.50 -8.55 -2.07
C ASN A 293 25.44 -7.13 -2.65
N VAL A 294 26.49 -6.69 -3.34
CA VAL A 294 26.50 -5.40 -4.07
C VAL A 294 25.54 -5.46 -5.25
N ALA A 295 25.48 -6.58 -5.99
CA ALA A 295 24.48 -6.75 -7.05
C ALA A 295 23.04 -6.66 -6.54
N THR A 296 22.76 -7.23 -5.36
CA THR A 296 21.45 -7.10 -4.70
C THR A 296 21.15 -5.66 -4.29
N ALA A 297 22.11 -4.94 -3.69
CA ALA A 297 21.93 -3.54 -3.34
C ALA A 297 21.70 -2.65 -4.57
N LEU A 298 22.46 -2.88 -5.66
CA LEU A 298 22.26 -2.21 -6.95
C LEU A 298 20.88 -2.48 -7.54
N ASN A 299 20.39 -3.73 -7.46
CA ASN A 299 19.06 -4.08 -7.95
C ASN A 299 17.96 -3.32 -7.19
N ASN A 300 18.02 -3.28 -5.86
CA ASN A 300 17.01 -2.61 -5.06
C ASN A 300 17.02 -1.09 -5.29
N LEU A 301 18.20 -0.48 -5.44
CA LEU A 301 18.32 0.94 -5.79
C LEU A 301 17.79 1.21 -7.22
N ALA A 302 18.06 0.31 -8.17
CA ALA A 302 17.54 0.41 -9.53
C ALA A 302 16.01 0.37 -9.56
N GLU A 303 15.39 -0.54 -8.81
CA GLU A 303 13.93 -0.60 -8.66
C GLU A 303 13.37 0.70 -8.08
N ALA A 304 13.97 1.24 -7.00
CA ALA A 304 13.55 2.52 -6.41
C ALA A 304 13.67 3.68 -7.42
N TRP A 305 14.74 3.73 -8.21
CA TRP A 305 14.91 4.74 -9.26
C TRP A 305 13.92 4.58 -10.42
N ALA A 306 13.56 3.35 -10.79
CA ALA A 306 12.53 3.11 -11.78
C ALA A 306 11.16 3.66 -11.31
N HIS A 307 10.81 3.47 -10.03
CA HIS A 307 9.60 4.06 -9.43
C HIS A 307 9.61 5.59 -9.41
N LEU A 308 10.79 6.21 -9.25
CA LEU A 308 10.99 7.66 -9.38
C LEU A 308 11.04 8.15 -10.85
N ASN A 309 10.66 7.30 -11.81
CA ASN A 309 10.67 7.56 -13.25
C ASN A 309 12.09 7.89 -13.82
N ARG A 310 13.15 7.51 -13.11
CA ARG A 310 14.57 7.66 -13.53
C ARG A 310 15.05 6.42 -14.29
N LYS A 311 14.30 6.05 -15.34
CA LYS A 311 14.46 4.76 -16.04
C LYS A 311 15.85 4.53 -16.63
N GLN A 312 16.48 5.56 -17.22
CA GLN A 312 17.83 5.40 -17.81
C GLN A 312 18.90 5.12 -16.76
N GLU A 313 18.80 5.73 -15.59
CA GLU A 313 19.75 5.54 -14.50
C GLU A 313 19.55 4.16 -13.84
N ALA A 314 18.29 3.75 -13.66
CA ALA A 314 17.94 2.40 -13.22
C ALA A 314 18.50 1.33 -14.15
N GLU A 315 18.43 1.52 -15.48
CA GLU A 315 18.97 0.58 -16.46
C GLU A 315 20.48 0.36 -16.26
N GLN A 316 21.24 1.43 -15.99
CA GLN A 316 22.67 1.32 -15.74
C GLN A 316 22.98 0.50 -14.49
N LEU A 317 22.20 0.66 -13.42
CA LEU A 317 22.36 -0.12 -12.19
C LEU A 317 21.98 -1.60 -12.40
N PHE A 318 20.89 -1.90 -13.12
CA PHE A 318 20.54 -3.27 -13.46
C PHE A 318 21.60 -3.96 -14.33
N ARG A 319 22.17 -3.26 -15.32
CA ARG A 319 23.28 -3.81 -16.13
C ARG A 319 24.53 -4.11 -15.29
N LYS A 320 24.87 -3.25 -14.32
CA LYS A 320 25.97 -3.50 -13.37
C LYS A 320 25.68 -4.73 -12.51
N SER A 321 24.46 -4.85 -11.97
CA SER A 321 24.01 -6.01 -11.20
C SER A 321 24.13 -7.31 -12.01
N LEU A 322 23.65 -7.29 -13.26
CA LEU A 322 23.74 -8.42 -14.19
C LEU A 322 25.20 -8.85 -14.41
N ALA A 323 26.09 -7.91 -14.71
CA ALA A 323 27.52 -8.21 -14.95
C ALA A 323 28.20 -8.82 -13.72
N ILE A 324 27.88 -8.34 -12.51
CA ILE A 324 28.39 -8.91 -11.26
C ILE A 324 27.89 -10.35 -11.09
N ARG A 325 26.58 -10.59 -11.30
CA ARG A 325 25.98 -11.94 -11.18
C ARG A 325 26.55 -12.92 -12.19
N GLU A 326 26.72 -12.52 -13.44
CA GLU A 326 27.32 -13.36 -14.49
C GLU A 326 28.75 -13.76 -14.13
N LYS A 327 29.55 -12.82 -13.61
CA LYS A 327 30.94 -13.09 -13.22
C LYS A 327 31.02 -13.97 -11.98
N ALA A 328 30.15 -13.77 -10.99
CA ALA A 328 30.21 -14.46 -9.71
C ALA A 328 29.55 -15.85 -9.73
N LEU A 329 28.46 -16.02 -10.49
CA LEU A 329 27.61 -17.22 -10.46
C LEU A 329 27.65 -18.01 -11.79
N GLY A 330 28.16 -17.39 -12.86
CA GLY A 330 28.18 -17.95 -14.22
C GLY A 330 26.97 -17.53 -15.06
N PRO A 331 27.11 -17.49 -16.41
CA PRO A 331 26.11 -16.91 -17.32
C PRO A 331 24.81 -17.71 -17.49
N ALA A 332 24.78 -18.95 -16.99
CA ALA A 332 23.63 -19.85 -17.05
C ALA A 332 22.90 -20.00 -15.69
N HIS A 333 23.29 -19.22 -14.67
CA HIS A 333 22.67 -19.29 -13.36
C HIS A 333 21.27 -18.64 -13.36
N LEU A 334 20.34 -19.16 -12.56
CA LEU A 334 18.97 -18.64 -12.48
C LEU A 334 18.91 -17.16 -12.05
N ASP A 335 19.83 -16.71 -11.19
CA ASP A 335 19.92 -15.30 -10.78
C ASP A 335 20.30 -14.35 -11.93
N VAL A 336 20.93 -14.86 -12.99
CA VAL A 336 21.18 -14.13 -14.22
C VAL A 336 19.87 -13.96 -14.99
N ALA A 337 19.03 -15.00 -15.09
CA ALA A 337 17.71 -14.90 -15.70
C ALA A 337 16.81 -13.87 -14.97
N ILE A 338 16.86 -13.82 -13.64
CA ILE A 338 16.14 -12.79 -12.85
C ILE A 338 16.61 -11.38 -13.22
N ALA A 339 17.92 -11.16 -13.29
CA ALA A 339 18.48 -9.85 -13.65
C ALA A 339 18.14 -9.45 -15.10
N LEU A 340 18.08 -10.42 -16.02
CA LEU A 340 17.64 -10.21 -17.41
C LEU A 340 16.17 -9.80 -17.48
N ASP A 341 15.29 -10.44 -16.72
CA ASP A 341 13.85 -10.11 -16.72
C ASP A 341 13.58 -8.71 -16.17
N ASN A 342 14.33 -8.26 -15.16
CA ASN A 342 14.24 -6.88 -14.65
C ASN A 342 14.60 -5.85 -15.73
N LEU A 343 15.64 -6.13 -16.54
CA LEU A 343 15.99 -5.29 -17.69
C LEU A 343 14.92 -5.32 -18.79
N VAL A 344 14.38 -6.49 -19.10
CA VAL A 344 13.28 -6.64 -20.06
C VAL A 344 12.09 -5.80 -19.63
N THR A 345 11.69 -5.88 -18.36
CA THR A 345 10.58 -5.11 -17.79
C THR A 345 10.80 -3.61 -17.97
N LEU A 346 11.97 -3.11 -17.56
CA LEU A 346 12.31 -1.69 -17.67
C LEU A 346 12.34 -1.20 -19.13
N MET A 347 12.85 -2.01 -20.05
CA MET A 347 12.88 -1.69 -21.49
C MET A 347 11.49 -1.70 -22.11
N SER A 348 10.64 -2.68 -21.75
CA SER A 348 9.24 -2.74 -22.17
C SER A 348 8.44 -1.53 -21.67
N GLU A 349 8.64 -1.10 -20.43
CA GLU A 349 8.05 0.14 -19.89
C GLU A 349 8.54 1.42 -20.57
N ALA A 350 9.60 1.33 -21.38
CA ALA A 350 10.12 2.42 -22.20
C ALA A 350 9.80 2.21 -23.70
N ASP A 351 8.88 1.28 -24.02
CA ASP A 351 8.48 0.88 -25.37
C ASP A 351 9.63 0.39 -26.28
N ARG A 352 10.75 -0.06 -25.68
CA ARG A 352 11.95 -0.53 -26.38
C ARG A 352 11.93 -2.06 -26.60
N TYR A 353 10.82 -2.57 -27.15
CA TYR A 353 10.55 -4.00 -27.29
C TYR A 353 11.60 -4.74 -28.13
N ALA A 354 12.10 -4.13 -29.22
CA ALA A 354 13.12 -4.73 -30.07
C ALA A 354 14.46 -4.94 -29.35
N GLU A 355 14.83 -4.04 -28.44
CA GLU A 355 16.04 -4.18 -27.62
C GLU A 355 15.84 -5.19 -26.49
N ALA A 356 14.61 -5.34 -25.97
CA ALA A 356 14.27 -6.26 -24.91
C ALA A 356 14.25 -7.73 -25.36
N GLU A 357 13.86 -8.01 -26.61
CA GLU A 357 13.73 -9.37 -27.16
C GLU A 357 14.94 -10.29 -26.92
N PRO A 358 16.20 -9.90 -27.24
CA PRO A 358 17.34 -10.78 -27.01
C PRO A 358 17.54 -11.14 -25.54
N PHE A 359 17.25 -10.23 -24.60
CA PHE A 359 17.33 -10.50 -23.17
C PHE A 359 16.22 -11.46 -22.72
N ALA A 360 14.99 -11.29 -23.23
CA ALA A 360 13.87 -12.17 -22.93
C ALA A 360 14.10 -13.60 -23.47
N ARG A 361 14.60 -13.74 -24.70
CA ARG A 361 14.96 -15.04 -25.27
C ARG A 361 16.08 -15.72 -24.48
N ARG A 362 17.07 -14.95 -24.04
CA ARG A 362 18.17 -15.47 -23.21
C ARG A 362 17.68 -15.92 -21.82
N SER A 363 16.83 -15.13 -21.17
CA SER A 363 16.19 -15.49 -19.90
C SER A 363 15.41 -16.81 -20.02
N LEU A 364 14.59 -16.94 -21.07
CA LEU A 364 13.84 -18.16 -21.37
C LEU A 364 14.77 -19.37 -21.54
N ALA A 365 15.83 -19.25 -22.36
CA ALA A 365 16.77 -20.33 -22.61
C ALA A 365 17.50 -20.78 -21.33
N ILE A 366 17.93 -19.84 -20.48
CA ILE A 366 18.56 -20.16 -19.18
C ILE A 366 17.59 -20.96 -18.30
N ARG A 367 16.33 -20.54 -18.21
CA ARG A 367 15.34 -21.23 -17.38
C ARG A 367 14.98 -22.60 -17.94
N GLU A 368 14.76 -22.73 -19.25
CA GLU A 368 14.48 -24.03 -19.87
C GLU A 368 15.63 -25.02 -19.65
N ALA A 369 16.88 -24.57 -19.78
CA ALA A 369 18.05 -25.41 -19.53
C ALA A 369 18.21 -25.80 -18.05
N ALA A 370 17.89 -24.89 -17.12
CA ALA A 370 18.09 -25.11 -15.69
C ALA A 370 16.98 -25.96 -15.04
N VAL A 371 15.72 -25.79 -15.45
CA VAL A 371 14.56 -26.38 -14.77
C VAL A 371 13.61 -27.16 -15.69
N GLY A 372 13.85 -27.18 -17.00
CA GLY A 372 13.05 -27.91 -17.98
C GLY A 372 11.85 -27.13 -18.55
N HIS A 373 11.32 -27.58 -19.68
CA HIS A 373 10.35 -26.83 -20.49
C HIS A 373 8.95 -26.66 -19.88
N SER A 374 8.55 -27.53 -18.96
CA SER A 374 7.20 -27.52 -18.36
C SER A 374 7.17 -26.86 -16.98
N HIS A 375 8.26 -26.19 -16.60
CA HIS A 375 8.43 -25.67 -15.26
C HIS A 375 7.74 -24.30 -15.09
N PRO A 376 7.12 -24.00 -13.93
CA PRO A 376 6.41 -22.73 -13.72
C PRO A 376 7.25 -21.46 -13.93
N LEU A 377 8.54 -21.48 -13.58
CA LEU A 377 9.46 -20.36 -13.88
C LEU A 377 9.62 -20.09 -15.39
N VAL A 378 9.42 -21.10 -16.25
CA VAL A 378 9.45 -20.93 -17.70
C VAL A 378 8.21 -20.18 -18.19
N ALA A 379 7.05 -20.35 -17.53
CA ALA A 379 5.82 -19.63 -17.90
C ALA A 379 5.99 -18.10 -17.84
N ASN A 380 6.73 -17.57 -16.86
CA ASN A 380 6.98 -16.13 -16.75
C ASN A 380 7.80 -15.62 -17.94
N SER A 381 8.87 -16.33 -18.33
CA SER A 381 9.70 -15.93 -19.48
C SER A 381 8.99 -16.11 -20.81
N LEU A 382 8.11 -17.10 -20.93
CA LEU A 382 7.22 -17.28 -22.08
C LEU A 382 6.25 -16.09 -22.22
N ASN A 383 5.61 -15.69 -21.13
CA ASN A 383 4.75 -14.51 -21.12
C ASN A 383 5.54 -13.25 -21.51
N ASN A 384 6.68 -12.98 -20.87
CA ASN A 384 7.51 -11.80 -21.19
C ASN A 384 7.94 -11.77 -22.66
N LEU A 385 8.34 -12.91 -23.23
CA LEU A 385 8.70 -12.98 -24.65
C LEU A 385 7.47 -12.79 -25.56
N ALA A 386 6.32 -13.36 -25.20
CA ALA A 386 5.08 -13.18 -25.96
C ALA A 386 4.65 -11.71 -26.02
N VAL A 387 4.76 -10.97 -24.91
CA VAL A 387 4.52 -9.52 -24.87
C VAL A 387 5.36 -8.81 -25.92
N ILE A 388 6.66 -9.07 -25.93
CA ILE A 388 7.59 -8.43 -26.87
C ILE A 388 7.22 -8.78 -28.32
N LEU A 389 6.80 -10.02 -28.58
CA LEU A 389 6.36 -10.48 -29.90
C LEU A 389 5.09 -9.76 -30.35
N ASP A 390 4.07 -9.64 -29.49
CA ASP A 390 2.84 -8.89 -29.78
C ASP A 390 3.14 -7.41 -30.07
N SER A 391 3.90 -6.74 -29.19
CA SER A 391 4.25 -5.32 -29.35
C SER A 391 5.17 -5.04 -30.56
N THR A 392 5.81 -6.06 -31.13
CA THR A 392 6.60 -5.96 -32.36
C THR A 392 5.84 -6.42 -33.60
N GLY A 393 4.53 -6.65 -33.49
CA GLY A 393 3.66 -7.00 -34.62
C GLY A 393 3.76 -8.46 -35.08
N ARG A 394 4.14 -9.38 -34.18
CA ARG A 394 4.24 -10.83 -34.44
C ARG A 394 3.28 -11.65 -33.57
N PRO A 395 1.96 -11.38 -33.61
CA PRO A 395 0.99 -12.06 -32.73
C PRO A 395 0.89 -13.56 -32.97
N GLN A 396 1.17 -14.04 -34.19
CA GLN A 396 1.16 -15.47 -34.49
C GLN A 396 2.26 -16.24 -33.76
N GLU A 397 3.37 -15.58 -33.40
CA GLU A 397 4.43 -16.18 -32.58
C GLU A 397 4.15 -16.06 -31.08
N ALA A 398 3.39 -15.05 -30.64
CA ALA A 398 3.06 -14.80 -29.25
C ALA A 398 2.01 -15.78 -28.69
N GLU A 399 0.92 -16.02 -29.43
CA GLU A 399 -0.21 -16.83 -28.95
C GLU A 399 0.17 -18.25 -28.49
N PRO A 400 1.04 -19.01 -29.22
CA PRO A 400 1.47 -20.33 -28.75
C PRO A 400 2.26 -20.27 -27.44
N LEU A 401 3.06 -19.22 -27.22
CA LEU A 401 3.83 -19.04 -25.99
C LEU A 401 2.91 -18.73 -24.80
N LEU A 402 1.92 -17.86 -25.01
CA LEU A 402 0.89 -17.54 -24.00
C LEU A 402 0.06 -18.77 -23.62
N LYS A 403 -0.39 -19.56 -24.61
CA LYS A 403 -1.12 -20.82 -24.37
C LYS A 403 -0.27 -21.84 -23.62
N ARG A 404 1.02 -21.95 -23.97
CA ARG A 404 1.97 -22.83 -23.27
C ARG A 404 2.19 -22.37 -21.83
N ALA A 405 2.35 -21.08 -21.58
CA ALA A 405 2.48 -20.54 -20.23
C ALA A 405 1.22 -20.81 -19.39
N LEU A 406 0.02 -20.65 -19.97
CA LEU A 406 -1.25 -20.97 -19.32
C LEU A 406 -1.34 -22.46 -18.98
N ASP A 407 -1.02 -23.36 -19.90
CA ASP A 407 -1.06 -24.82 -19.67
C ASP A 407 -0.07 -25.26 -18.57
N ILE A 408 1.15 -24.72 -18.58
CA ILE A 408 2.14 -24.95 -17.52
C ILE A 408 1.57 -24.55 -16.16
N ARG A 409 1.02 -23.34 -16.05
CA ARG A 409 0.47 -22.83 -14.79
C ARG A 409 -0.80 -23.57 -14.36
N LEU A 410 -1.69 -23.93 -15.28
CA LEU A 410 -2.88 -24.73 -14.97
C LEU A 410 -2.50 -26.09 -14.36
N ARG A 411 -1.57 -26.80 -14.99
CA ARG A 411 -1.11 -28.11 -14.49
C ARG A 411 -0.37 -27.99 -13.16
N ALA A 412 0.46 -26.97 -13.02
CA ALA A 412 1.32 -26.84 -11.85
C ALA A 412 0.61 -26.22 -10.64
N LEU A 413 -0.29 -25.26 -10.84
CA LEU A 413 -0.87 -24.43 -9.78
C LEU A 413 -2.38 -24.66 -9.56
N GLY A 414 -3.08 -25.20 -10.56
CA GLY A 414 -4.53 -25.41 -10.54
C GLY A 414 -5.33 -24.18 -10.97
N GLU A 415 -6.62 -24.39 -11.26
CA GLU A 415 -7.48 -23.41 -11.94
C GLU A 415 -7.70 -22.09 -11.19
N GLN A 416 -7.54 -22.09 -9.88
CA GLN A 416 -7.87 -20.95 -9.02
C GLN A 416 -6.62 -20.14 -8.61
N HIS A 417 -5.44 -20.39 -9.20
CA HIS A 417 -4.22 -19.68 -8.81
C HIS A 417 -4.11 -18.29 -9.48
N PRO A 418 -3.54 -17.24 -8.84
CA PRO A 418 -3.49 -15.89 -9.41
C PRO A 418 -2.63 -15.85 -10.66
N ASP A 419 -1.54 -16.63 -10.71
CA ASP A 419 -0.71 -16.69 -11.91
C ASP A 419 -1.45 -17.31 -13.11
N VAL A 420 -2.45 -18.17 -12.87
CA VAL A 420 -3.36 -18.65 -13.92
C VAL A 420 -4.30 -17.53 -14.37
N ALA A 421 -4.82 -16.73 -13.45
CA ALA A 421 -5.58 -15.52 -13.78
C ALA A 421 -4.75 -14.55 -14.64
N ASN A 422 -3.47 -14.35 -14.30
CA ASN A 422 -2.54 -13.51 -15.07
C ASN A 422 -2.32 -14.07 -16.48
N SER A 423 -2.16 -15.39 -16.63
CA SER A 423 -2.06 -16.01 -17.96
C SER A 423 -3.32 -15.83 -18.80
N PHE A 424 -4.51 -15.95 -18.19
CA PHE A 424 -5.76 -15.63 -18.87
C PHE A 424 -5.86 -14.15 -19.25
N ALA A 425 -5.44 -13.24 -18.37
CA ALA A 425 -5.46 -11.82 -18.67
C ALA A 425 -4.48 -11.45 -19.80
N ASN A 426 -3.31 -12.09 -19.85
CA ASN A 426 -2.36 -11.91 -20.95
C ASN A 426 -2.92 -12.44 -22.28
N LEU A 427 -3.57 -13.61 -22.28
CA LEU A 427 -4.32 -14.10 -23.45
C LEU A 427 -5.42 -13.11 -23.87
N GLY A 428 -6.17 -12.58 -22.91
CA GLY A 428 -7.25 -11.63 -23.16
C GLY A 428 -6.75 -10.37 -23.85
N ALA A 429 -5.61 -9.84 -23.39
CA ALA A 429 -4.98 -8.65 -23.97
C ALA A 429 -4.48 -8.92 -25.40
N HIS A 430 -3.83 -10.07 -25.63
CA HIS A 430 -3.44 -10.52 -26.98
C HIS A 430 -4.65 -10.60 -27.94
N HIS A 431 -5.79 -11.12 -27.47
CA HIS A 431 -7.01 -11.21 -28.27
C HIS A 431 -7.66 -9.84 -28.53
N ILE A 432 -7.54 -8.88 -27.60
CA ILE A 432 -7.96 -7.49 -27.86
C ILE A 432 -7.17 -6.90 -29.04
N ASP A 433 -5.84 -7.09 -29.06
CA ASP A 433 -4.97 -6.57 -30.11
C ASP A 433 -5.28 -7.21 -31.46
N SER A 434 -5.60 -8.50 -31.44
CA SER A 434 -6.07 -9.24 -32.61
C SER A 434 -7.54 -8.95 -32.99
N LYS A 435 -8.25 -8.12 -32.21
CA LYS A 435 -9.69 -7.79 -32.34
C LYS A 435 -10.63 -9.00 -32.25
N ASP A 436 -10.20 -10.08 -31.59
CA ASP A 436 -11.06 -11.22 -31.26
C ASP A 436 -11.78 -10.96 -29.94
N TRP A 437 -12.84 -10.15 -30.00
CA TRP A 437 -13.58 -9.72 -28.82
C TRP A 437 -14.23 -10.86 -28.04
N GLN A 438 -14.57 -11.97 -28.71
CA GLN A 438 -15.19 -13.12 -28.07
C GLN A 438 -14.18 -13.85 -27.17
N GLN A 439 -13.01 -14.20 -27.71
CA GLN A 439 -11.94 -14.86 -26.96
C GLN A 439 -11.37 -13.94 -25.89
N ALA A 440 -11.21 -12.65 -26.18
CA ALA A 440 -10.80 -11.65 -25.20
C ALA A 440 -11.74 -11.63 -23.98
N ARG A 441 -13.05 -11.55 -24.22
CA ARG A 441 -14.06 -11.53 -23.16
C ARG A 441 -14.08 -12.85 -22.38
N ASP A 442 -13.93 -14.01 -23.02
CA ASP A 442 -13.84 -15.30 -22.32
C ASP A 442 -12.61 -15.37 -21.40
N ALA A 443 -11.44 -14.99 -21.91
CA ALA A 443 -10.19 -15.01 -21.15
C ALA A 443 -10.25 -14.04 -19.96
N PHE A 444 -10.68 -12.80 -20.17
CA PHE A 444 -10.83 -11.84 -19.07
C PHE A 444 -11.91 -12.24 -18.07
N ALA A 445 -13.05 -12.82 -18.50
CA ALA A 445 -14.06 -13.32 -17.58
C ALA A 445 -13.52 -14.44 -16.68
N ARG A 446 -12.67 -15.34 -17.21
CA ARG A 446 -11.96 -16.35 -16.41
C ARG A 446 -11.00 -15.71 -15.41
N ALA A 447 -10.20 -14.74 -15.85
CA ALA A 447 -9.28 -14.01 -14.98
C ALA A 447 -10.01 -13.28 -13.84
N VAL A 448 -11.10 -12.56 -14.16
CA VAL A 448 -11.96 -11.88 -13.17
C VAL A 448 -12.57 -12.88 -12.19
N ALA A 449 -13.06 -14.03 -12.65
CA ALA A 449 -13.64 -15.04 -11.76
C ALA A 449 -12.62 -15.58 -10.74
N ILE A 450 -11.38 -15.85 -11.18
CA ILE A 450 -10.31 -16.31 -10.29
C ILE A 450 -9.91 -15.20 -9.30
N GLN A 451 -9.75 -13.96 -9.78
CA GLN A 451 -9.40 -12.82 -8.90
C GLN A 451 -10.49 -12.54 -7.87
N ASN A 452 -11.77 -12.49 -8.26
CA ASN A 452 -12.89 -12.28 -7.35
C ASN A 452 -13.00 -13.39 -6.29
N GLY A 453 -12.68 -14.64 -6.64
CA GLY A 453 -12.64 -15.76 -5.70
C GLY A 453 -11.55 -15.64 -4.62
N ARG A 454 -10.57 -14.74 -4.81
CA ARG A 454 -9.34 -14.63 -4.00
C ARG A 454 -9.04 -13.25 -3.43
N ARG A 455 -9.73 -12.19 -3.89
CA ARG A 455 -9.53 -10.78 -3.51
C ARG A 455 -9.69 -10.49 -2.02
N ALA A 456 -10.13 -11.48 -1.25
CA ALA A 456 -10.06 -11.48 0.20
C ALA A 456 -8.63 -11.57 0.79
N ALA A 457 -7.61 -11.91 -0.01
CA ALA A 457 -6.31 -12.38 0.49
C ALA A 457 -5.04 -11.77 -0.13
N GLU A 458 -5.08 -10.62 -0.80
CA GLU A 458 -3.93 -10.19 -1.63
C GLU A 458 -2.74 -9.57 -0.88
N GLN A 459 -1.55 -10.16 -1.11
CA GLN A 459 -0.34 -9.40 -1.45
C GLN A 459 0.56 -10.18 -2.43
N GLU A 460 0.97 -9.46 -3.49
CA GLU A 460 2.10 -9.65 -4.42
C GLU A 460 2.43 -11.06 -4.95
N SER A 461 1.97 -11.30 -6.18
CA SER A 461 2.78 -12.02 -7.17
C SER A 461 3.80 -11.03 -7.75
N ARG A 462 5.08 -11.42 -7.85
CA ARG A 462 6.05 -10.69 -8.67
C ARG A 462 5.57 -10.82 -10.11
N GLY A 463 4.97 -9.74 -10.61
CA GLY A 463 4.25 -9.73 -11.89
C GLY A 463 5.15 -10.13 -13.06
N ASP A 464 4.56 -10.84 -14.01
CA ASP A 464 5.06 -10.87 -15.39
C ASP A 464 5.05 -9.44 -15.95
N VAL A 465 5.82 -9.21 -17.01
CA VAL A 465 5.75 -7.95 -17.77
C VAL A 465 4.31 -7.77 -18.24
N LYS A 466 3.72 -6.61 -17.94
CA LYS A 466 2.37 -6.25 -18.45
C LYS A 466 2.43 -6.26 -19.98
N VAL A 467 1.57 -7.06 -20.61
CA VAL A 467 1.40 -7.09 -22.08
C VAL A 467 0.95 -5.72 -22.59
N HIS A 468 -0.01 -5.12 -21.87
CA HIS A 468 -0.58 -3.79 -22.12
C HIS A 468 -1.12 -3.24 -20.79
N ASP A 469 -1.45 -1.94 -20.74
CA ASP A 469 -2.25 -1.35 -19.66
C ASP A 469 -3.57 -2.13 -19.43
N GLU A 470 -4.08 -2.81 -20.46
CA GLU A 470 -5.32 -3.58 -20.46
C GLU A 470 -5.18 -5.03 -19.96
N THR A 471 -3.99 -5.45 -19.51
CA THR A 471 -3.81 -6.74 -18.82
C THR A 471 -4.50 -6.80 -17.46
N ASN A 472 -4.96 -5.66 -16.95
CA ASN A 472 -5.91 -5.68 -15.85
C ASN A 472 -7.23 -6.32 -16.36
N PRO A 473 -7.69 -7.43 -15.75
CA PRO A 473 -8.78 -8.19 -16.32
C PRO A 473 -10.13 -7.48 -16.25
N TYR A 474 -10.31 -6.48 -15.37
CA TYR A 474 -11.58 -5.73 -15.31
C TYR A 474 -11.71 -4.72 -16.47
N PRO A 475 -10.75 -3.78 -16.71
CA PRO A 475 -10.77 -2.94 -17.91
C PRO A 475 -10.81 -3.76 -19.20
N GLY A 476 -9.99 -4.82 -19.29
CA GLY A 476 -9.97 -5.71 -20.45
C GLY A 476 -11.34 -6.36 -20.72
N LEU A 477 -12.02 -6.84 -19.67
CA LEU A 477 -13.38 -7.38 -19.79
C LEU A 477 -14.38 -6.34 -20.30
N ILE A 478 -14.30 -5.09 -19.83
CA ILE A 478 -15.20 -4.00 -20.25
C ILE A 478 -14.98 -3.67 -21.73
N VAL A 479 -13.72 -3.51 -22.15
CA VAL A 479 -13.37 -3.21 -23.55
C VAL A 479 -13.86 -4.33 -24.47
N ALA A 480 -13.59 -5.59 -24.13
CA ALA A 480 -14.02 -6.73 -24.92
C ALA A 480 -15.55 -6.87 -24.96
N ALA A 481 -16.23 -6.72 -23.82
CA ALA A 481 -17.68 -6.79 -23.74
C ALA A 481 -18.36 -5.66 -24.53
N TYR A 482 -17.82 -4.44 -24.53
CA TYR A 482 -18.42 -3.30 -25.25
C TYR A 482 -18.34 -3.48 -26.77
N ASN A 483 -17.17 -3.86 -27.27
CA ASN A 483 -16.98 -4.10 -28.70
C ASN A 483 -17.82 -5.29 -29.18
N LEU A 484 -17.92 -6.35 -28.37
CA LEU A 484 -18.79 -7.49 -28.67
C LEU A 484 -20.28 -7.11 -28.66
N ALA A 485 -20.73 -6.31 -27.68
CA ALA A 485 -22.11 -5.83 -27.59
C ALA A 485 -22.49 -4.93 -28.78
N SER A 486 -21.54 -4.14 -29.28
CA SER A 486 -21.72 -3.28 -30.46
C SER A 486 -21.87 -4.10 -31.75
N ALA A 487 -21.25 -5.27 -31.83
CA ALA A 487 -21.34 -6.18 -32.96
C ALA A 487 -22.55 -7.14 -32.89
N ASN A 488 -23.08 -7.44 -31.68
CA ASN A 488 -24.15 -8.39 -31.46
C ASN A 488 -25.23 -7.87 -30.50
N ALA A 489 -26.29 -7.27 -31.07
CA ALA A 489 -27.40 -6.70 -30.31
C ALA A 489 -28.13 -7.72 -29.41
N GLY A 490 -28.14 -9.01 -29.76
CA GLY A 490 -28.83 -10.05 -28.98
C GLY A 490 -28.18 -10.35 -27.62
N GLN A 491 -26.90 -10.03 -27.45
CA GLN A 491 -26.14 -10.24 -26.20
C GLN A 491 -25.85 -8.94 -25.44
N ALA A 492 -26.19 -7.78 -26.01
CA ALA A 492 -25.81 -6.47 -25.49
C ALA A 492 -26.27 -6.23 -24.04
N GLY A 493 -27.45 -6.71 -23.66
CA GLY A 493 -27.95 -6.59 -22.28
C GLY A 493 -27.10 -7.33 -21.25
N ALA A 494 -26.76 -8.60 -21.53
CA ALA A 494 -25.95 -9.43 -20.65
C ALA A 494 -24.50 -8.91 -20.55
N LEU A 495 -23.91 -8.53 -21.69
CA LEU A 495 -22.56 -7.97 -21.76
C LEU A 495 -22.47 -6.62 -21.01
N ARG A 496 -23.49 -5.77 -21.14
CA ARG A 496 -23.57 -4.51 -20.39
C ARG A 496 -23.65 -4.74 -18.88
N SER A 497 -24.40 -5.74 -18.42
CA SER A 497 -24.49 -6.10 -17.00
C SER A 497 -23.17 -6.63 -16.46
N GLN A 498 -22.53 -7.55 -17.20
CA GLN A 498 -21.21 -8.07 -16.84
C GLN A 498 -20.16 -6.96 -16.75
N ALA A 499 -20.14 -6.06 -17.74
CA ALA A 499 -19.21 -4.94 -17.76
C ALA A 499 -19.51 -3.93 -16.63
N PHE A 500 -20.77 -3.71 -16.25
CA PHE A 500 -21.15 -2.87 -15.12
C PHE A 500 -20.66 -3.42 -13.77
N GLU A 501 -20.73 -4.74 -13.56
CA GLU A 501 -20.16 -5.37 -12.37
C GLU A 501 -18.63 -5.28 -12.37
N ALA A 502 -17.99 -5.52 -13.52
CA ALA A 502 -16.55 -5.36 -13.68
C ALA A 502 -16.08 -3.92 -13.44
N ALA A 503 -16.86 -2.92 -13.86
CA ALA A 503 -16.58 -1.51 -13.65
C ALA A 503 -16.51 -1.12 -12.17
N GLN A 504 -17.42 -1.65 -11.36
CA GLN A 504 -17.41 -1.42 -9.91
C GLN A 504 -16.21 -2.07 -9.21
N TRP A 505 -15.58 -3.06 -9.85
CA TRP A 505 -14.34 -3.67 -9.38
C TRP A 505 -13.08 -2.88 -9.76
N ILE A 506 -13.21 -1.86 -10.61
CA ILE A 506 -12.13 -0.91 -10.94
C ILE A 506 -12.21 0.23 -9.92
N GLY A 507 -11.13 0.41 -9.16
CA GLY A 507 -11.10 1.42 -8.08
C GLY A 507 -10.55 0.89 -6.74
N ASP A 508 -9.49 1.52 -6.28
CA ASP A 508 -8.81 1.52 -4.98
C ASP A 508 -8.46 0.23 -4.19
N GLU A 509 -7.19 -0.16 -4.28
CA GLU A 509 -6.48 -1.02 -3.31
C GLU A 509 -6.00 -0.23 -2.08
N GLN A 510 -5.74 1.07 -2.17
CA GLN A 510 -5.24 1.90 -1.05
C GLN A 510 -6.32 2.21 -0.02
N ALA A 511 -7.55 2.61 -0.38
CA ALA A 511 -8.63 2.73 0.60
C ALA A 511 -9.04 1.36 1.16
N ALA A 512 -9.00 0.28 0.36
CA ALA A 512 -9.20 -1.07 0.89
C ALA A 512 -8.09 -1.46 1.89
N ARG A 513 -6.82 -1.11 1.62
CA ARG A 513 -5.69 -1.26 2.56
C ARG A 513 -5.83 -0.36 3.79
N ALA A 514 -6.29 0.87 3.64
CA ALA A 514 -6.54 1.80 4.74
C ALA A 514 -7.69 1.29 5.62
N ILE A 515 -8.75 0.73 5.02
CA ILE A 515 -9.85 0.05 5.73
C ILE A 515 -9.40 -1.25 6.40
N ALA A 516 -8.51 -2.02 5.77
CA ALA A 516 -7.90 -3.20 6.38
C ALA A 516 -6.99 -2.81 7.58
N GLY A 517 -6.22 -1.72 7.44
CA GLY A 517 -5.40 -1.14 8.49
C GLY A 517 -6.22 -0.45 9.61
N MET A 518 -7.41 0.07 9.29
CA MET A 518 -8.40 0.52 10.27
C MET A 518 -9.01 -0.66 11.00
N SER A 519 -9.34 -1.75 10.32
CA SER A 519 -9.92 -2.94 10.97
C SER A 519 -8.97 -3.56 11.99
N ALA A 520 -7.66 -3.48 11.75
CA ALA A 520 -6.63 -3.88 12.72
C ALA A 520 -6.58 -2.98 13.98
N ARG A 521 -6.96 -1.69 13.88
CA ARG A 521 -6.98 -0.70 14.97
C ARG A 521 -8.34 -0.59 15.67
N ILE A 522 -9.45 -0.68 14.93
CA ILE A 522 -10.81 -0.86 15.47
C ILE A 522 -10.87 -2.13 16.32
N ALA A 523 -10.02 -3.11 16.03
CA ALA A 523 -9.89 -4.33 16.82
C ALA A 523 -9.30 -4.14 18.23
N ASP A 524 -8.87 -2.93 18.62
CA ASP A 524 -8.63 -2.56 20.02
C ASP A 524 -9.92 -2.17 20.78
N GLY A 525 -11.05 -2.03 20.08
CA GLY A 525 -12.36 -1.72 20.64
C GLY A 525 -13.40 -2.83 20.44
N SER A 526 -13.53 -3.72 21.43
CA SER A 526 -14.62 -4.70 21.66
C SER A 526 -14.76 -5.96 20.78
N GLY A 527 -14.67 -7.13 21.44
CA GLY A 527 -15.67 -8.21 21.34
C GLY A 527 -15.44 -9.38 20.37
N ASP A 528 -16.00 -9.29 19.15
CA ASP A 528 -16.16 -10.44 18.23
C ASP A 528 -15.85 -10.09 16.77
N LEU A 529 -16.29 -8.92 16.27
CA LEU A 529 -15.94 -8.43 14.92
C LEU A 529 -14.43 -8.33 14.74
N ALA A 530 -13.75 -7.78 15.74
CA ALA A 530 -12.29 -7.70 15.82
C ALA A 530 -11.61 -9.08 15.64
N ALA A 531 -12.11 -10.10 16.32
CA ALA A 531 -11.58 -11.46 16.24
C ALA A 531 -11.79 -12.06 14.84
N ARG A 532 -12.98 -11.88 14.27
CA ARG A 532 -13.33 -12.39 12.93
C ARG A 532 -12.54 -11.72 11.81
N VAL A 533 -12.33 -10.40 11.89
CA VAL A 533 -11.53 -9.70 10.88
C VAL A 533 -10.06 -10.12 10.96
N ARG A 534 -9.51 -10.28 12.16
CA ARG A 534 -8.15 -10.82 12.33
C ARG A 534 -8.03 -12.27 11.85
N GLU A 535 -9.01 -13.12 12.16
CA GLU A 535 -9.07 -14.50 11.66
C GLU A 535 -9.08 -14.53 10.12
N ARG A 536 -9.88 -13.66 9.51
CA ARG A 536 -9.93 -13.50 8.06
C ARG A 536 -8.58 -13.06 7.48
N GLN A 537 -7.90 -12.12 8.13
CA GLN A 537 -6.56 -11.68 7.73
C GLN A 537 -5.52 -12.80 7.87
N ASP A 538 -5.59 -13.60 8.92
CA ASP A 538 -4.73 -14.77 9.09
C ASP A 538 -5.00 -15.82 8.01
N LEU A 539 -6.26 -16.14 7.71
CA LEU A 539 -6.60 -17.07 6.63
C LEU A 539 -6.12 -16.56 5.27
N ALA A 540 -6.25 -15.26 5.01
CA ALA A 540 -5.70 -14.61 3.83
C ALA A 540 -4.17 -14.77 3.74
N ALA A 541 -3.46 -14.49 4.82
CA ALA A 541 -2.01 -14.66 4.88
C ALA A 541 -1.60 -16.14 4.73
N GLN A 542 -2.37 -17.07 5.29
CA GLN A 542 -2.18 -18.51 5.12
C GLN A 542 -2.39 -18.94 3.66
N ALA A 543 -3.36 -18.35 2.95
CA ALA A 543 -3.55 -18.61 1.52
C ALA A 543 -2.29 -18.21 0.75
N VAL A 544 -1.82 -16.97 0.91
CA VAL A 544 -0.60 -16.45 0.26
C VAL A 544 0.63 -17.30 0.61
N ALA A 545 0.79 -17.66 1.87
CA ALA A 545 1.85 -18.54 2.33
C ALA A 545 1.78 -19.92 1.65
N THR A 546 0.59 -20.50 1.59
CA THR A 546 0.36 -21.81 0.94
C THR A 546 0.66 -21.72 -0.55
N ASP A 547 0.27 -20.65 -1.24
CA ASP A 547 0.63 -20.44 -2.65
C ASP A 547 2.15 -20.31 -2.82
N LYS A 548 2.84 -19.55 -1.97
CA LYS A 548 4.31 -19.45 -2.01
C LYS A 548 4.98 -20.80 -1.82
N MET A 549 4.52 -21.60 -0.86
CA MET A 549 5.01 -22.96 -0.64
C MET A 549 4.71 -23.86 -1.84
N LEU A 550 3.53 -23.74 -2.44
CA LEU A 550 3.15 -24.49 -3.64
C LEU A 550 4.06 -24.11 -4.81
N VAL A 551 4.20 -22.81 -5.10
CA VAL A 551 5.09 -22.25 -6.13
C VAL A 551 6.52 -22.72 -5.90
N ALA A 552 7.03 -22.71 -4.66
CA ALA A 552 8.38 -23.18 -4.38
C ALA A 552 8.52 -24.70 -4.56
N ALA A 553 7.54 -25.49 -4.13
CA ALA A 553 7.56 -26.95 -4.26
C ALA A 553 7.55 -27.40 -5.73
N ILE A 554 6.70 -26.76 -6.55
CA ILE A 554 6.64 -27.02 -8.00
C ILE A 554 7.80 -26.37 -8.76
N SER A 555 8.52 -25.43 -8.12
CA SER A 555 9.68 -24.76 -8.71
C SER A 555 11.00 -25.52 -8.51
N GLN A 556 10.94 -26.72 -7.93
CA GLN A 556 12.10 -27.61 -7.85
C GLN A 556 12.26 -28.39 -9.16
N ALA A 557 13.49 -28.80 -9.46
CA ALA A 557 13.77 -29.70 -10.57
C ALA A 557 12.94 -31.00 -10.43
N ASP A 558 12.52 -31.59 -11.56
CA ASP A 558 11.57 -32.72 -11.56
C ASP A 558 12.01 -33.90 -10.67
N ALA A 559 13.31 -34.17 -10.57
CA ALA A 559 13.85 -35.24 -9.72
C ALA A 559 13.68 -34.99 -8.20
N ALA A 560 13.47 -33.74 -7.78
CA ALA A 560 13.29 -33.33 -6.39
C ALA A 560 11.83 -33.03 -6.02
N ARG A 561 10.91 -33.05 -7.00
CA ARG A 561 9.49 -32.77 -6.77
C ARG A 561 8.78 -33.90 -6.03
N ASN A 562 7.84 -33.53 -5.16
CA ASN A 562 7.00 -34.47 -4.41
C ASN A 562 5.52 -34.24 -4.74
N PRO A 563 4.93 -35.04 -5.64
CA PRO A 563 3.53 -34.87 -6.08
C PRO A 563 2.52 -34.92 -4.93
N ALA A 564 2.76 -35.73 -3.91
CA ALA A 564 1.87 -35.83 -2.75
C ALA A 564 1.88 -34.54 -1.91
N ALA A 565 3.06 -33.94 -1.71
CA ALA A 565 3.20 -32.65 -1.02
C ALA A 565 2.54 -31.51 -1.82
N GLU A 566 2.72 -31.48 -3.14
CA GLU A 566 2.05 -30.52 -4.02
C GLU A 566 0.52 -30.64 -3.93
N GLN A 567 -0.01 -31.86 -3.97
CA GLN A 567 -1.45 -32.10 -3.87
C GLN A 567 -2.01 -31.72 -2.50
N ALA A 568 -1.25 -31.97 -1.42
CA ALA A 568 -1.62 -31.51 -0.08
C ALA A 568 -1.67 -29.97 0.02
N LEU A 569 -0.71 -29.26 -0.58
CA LEU A 569 -0.71 -27.81 -0.64
C LEU A 569 -1.89 -27.26 -1.45
N ARG A 570 -2.22 -27.88 -2.59
CA ARG A 570 -3.42 -27.53 -3.39
C ARG A 570 -4.71 -27.74 -2.59
N ALA A 571 -4.83 -28.87 -1.88
CA ALA A 571 -5.99 -29.15 -1.03
C ALA A 571 -6.11 -28.14 0.12
N ARG A 572 -4.97 -27.75 0.72
CA ARG A 572 -4.91 -26.72 1.77
C ARG A 572 -5.36 -25.36 1.24
N ALA A 573 -4.87 -24.93 0.08
CA ALA A 573 -5.29 -23.67 -0.54
C ALA A 573 -6.81 -23.64 -0.80
N SER A 574 -7.38 -24.74 -1.32
CA SER A 574 -8.83 -24.88 -1.52
C SER A 574 -9.61 -24.79 -0.21
N THR A 575 -9.12 -25.45 0.83
CA THR A 575 -9.73 -25.44 2.18
C THR A 575 -9.75 -24.03 2.76
N ILE A 576 -8.62 -23.32 2.72
CA ILE A 576 -8.50 -21.94 3.21
C ILE A 576 -9.47 -21.01 2.45
N ALA A 577 -9.54 -21.15 1.12
CA ALA A 577 -10.48 -20.38 0.32
C ALA A 577 -11.95 -20.64 0.72
N GLY A 578 -12.29 -21.88 1.09
CA GLY A 578 -13.59 -22.23 1.66
C GLY A 578 -13.86 -21.55 3.01
N GLN A 579 -12.87 -21.56 3.92
CA GLN A 579 -12.97 -20.93 5.23
C GLN A 579 -13.16 -19.40 5.14
N ILE A 580 -12.41 -18.75 4.25
CA ILE A 580 -12.56 -17.31 3.99
C ILE A 580 -13.98 -16.99 3.51
N ARG A 581 -14.54 -17.76 2.56
CA ARG A 581 -15.91 -17.55 2.06
C ARG A 581 -16.97 -17.71 3.15
N GLU A 582 -16.79 -18.68 4.05
CA GLU A 582 -17.70 -18.89 5.18
C GLU A 582 -17.61 -17.74 6.18
N LEU A 583 -16.40 -17.29 6.48
CA LEU A 583 -16.15 -16.19 7.40
C LEU A 583 -16.67 -14.86 6.84
N ASP A 584 -16.49 -14.61 5.55
CA ASP A 584 -17.07 -13.46 4.84
C ASP A 584 -18.59 -13.47 4.92
N ARG A 585 -19.23 -14.63 4.71
CA ARG A 585 -20.69 -14.76 4.88
C ARG A 585 -21.13 -14.51 6.31
N THR A 586 -20.35 -14.98 7.28
CA THR A 586 -20.63 -14.76 8.71
C THR A 586 -20.50 -13.29 9.09
N ILE A 587 -19.44 -12.61 8.66
CA ILE A 587 -19.24 -11.18 8.87
C ILE A 587 -20.38 -10.39 8.21
N ALA A 588 -20.76 -10.73 6.96
CA ALA A 588 -21.87 -10.10 6.27
C ALA A 588 -23.22 -10.30 6.96
N GLY A 589 -23.45 -11.46 7.58
CA GLY A 589 -24.68 -11.75 8.31
C GLY A 589 -24.75 -11.11 9.71
N GLN A 590 -23.65 -11.15 10.46
CA GLN A 590 -23.61 -10.67 11.86
C GLN A 590 -23.29 -9.17 11.98
N PHE A 591 -22.56 -8.61 11.01
CA PHE A 591 -22.14 -7.21 10.97
C PHE A 591 -22.47 -6.60 9.60
N PRO A 592 -23.76 -6.54 9.21
CA PRO A 592 -24.18 -6.09 7.88
C PRO A 592 -23.74 -4.64 7.59
N ASP A 593 -23.70 -3.78 8.60
CA ASP A 593 -23.24 -2.39 8.45
C ASP A 593 -21.73 -2.31 8.16
N TYR A 594 -20.93 -3.16 8.81
CA TYR A 594 -19.49 -3.29 8.51
C TYR A 594 -19.28 -3.87 7.10
N ALA A 595 -19.97 -4.96 6.77
CA ALA A 595 -19.85 -5.59 5.47
C ALA A 595 -20.30 -4.66 4.32
N ALA A 596 -21.37 -3.88 4.50
CA ALA A 596 -21.85 -2.93 3.48
C ALA A 596 -20.82 -1.82 3.15
N LEU A 597 -19.92 -1.51 4.08
CA LEU A 597 -18.90 -0.46 3.93
C LEU A 597 -17.51 -1.03 3.54
N VAL A 598 -17.22 -2.29 3.90
CA VAL A 598 -15.91 -2.94 3.65
C VAL A 598 -15.95 -3.89 2.45
N THR A 599 -17.08 -4.53 2.16
CA THR A 599 -17.19 -5.41 1.00
C THR A 599 -17.46 -4.59 -0.26
N LYS A 600 -16.46 -4.59 -1.15
CA LYS A 600 -16.56 -4.06 -2.52
C LYS A 600 -17.40 -4.97 -3.42
N ALA A 601 -18.45 -5.60 -2.90
CA ALA A 601 -19.30 -6.45 -3.71
C ALA A 601 -20.06 -5.55 -4.71
N PRO A 602 -19.87 -5.73 -6.03
CA PRO A 602 -20.65 -4.98 -7.00
C PRO A 602 -22.11 -5.33 -6.80
N ILE A 603 -22.97 -4.35 -7.01
CA ILE A 603 -24.41 -4.61 -7.08
C ILE A 603 -24.82 -4.76 -8.55
N ALA A 604 -25.83 -5.60 -8.79
CA ALA A 604 -26.44 -5.72 -10.10
C ALA A 604 -27.10 -4.40 -10.50
N ILE A 605 -27.27 -4.18 -11.81
CA ILE A 605 -27.89 -2.95 -12.32
C ILE A 605 -29.31 -2.79 -11.75
N GLU A 606 -30.07 -3.87 -11.67
CA GLU A 606 -31.45 -3.88 -11.17
C GLU A 606 -31.51 -3.45 -9.70
N ASP A 607 -30.52 -3.83 -8.90
CA ASP A 607 -30.44 -3.41 -7.50
C ASP A 607 -30.06 -1.94 -7.37
N ALA A 608 -29.18 -1.42 -8.24
CA ALA A 608 -28.91 0.01 -8.32
C ALA A 608 -30.16 0.79 -8.72
N GLN A 609 -30.92 0.33 -9.73
CA GLN A 609 -32.18 0.95 -10.17
C GLN A 609 -33.22 1.06 -9.06
N LYS A 610 -33.34 0.03 -8.20
CA LYS A 610 -34.25 0.03 -7.04
C LYS A 610 -33.91 1.14 -6.02
N GLN A 611 -32.66 1.58 -5.95
CA GLN A 611 -32.23 2.65 -5.03
C GLN A 611 -32.47 4.05 -5.59
N LEU A 612 -32.78 4.19 -6.89
CA LEU A 612 -32.97 5.49 -7.55
C LEU A 612 -34.40 5.99 -7.44
N ARG A 613 -34.53 7.30 -7.16
CA ARG A 613 -35.81 8.02 -7.27
C ARG A 613 -36.16 8.27 -8.74
N PRO A 614 -37.45 8.50 -9.07
CA PRO A 614 -37.85 8.74 -10.46
C PRO A 614 -37.13 9.91 -11.14
N ASN A 615 -36.76 10.93 -10.36
CA ASN A 615 -36.03 12.14 -10.81
C ASN A 615 -34.51 12.00 -10.74
N GLU A 616 -33.96 10.81 -10.48
CA GLU A 616 -32.51 10.60 -10.38
C GLU A 616 -31.97 9.85 -11.61
N ALA A 617 -30.74 10.15 -11.99
CA ALA A 617 -29.93 9.37 -12.92
C ALA A 617 -28.54 9.17 -12.33
N MET A 618 -28.08 7.93 -12.26
CA MET A 618 -26.72 7.60 -11.82
C MET A 618 -25.81 7.41 -13.03
N LEU A 619 -24.64 8.02 -13.01
CA LEU A 619 -23.61 7.90 -14.03
C LEU A 619 -22.35 7.29 -13.43
N LEU A 620 -22.02 6.07 -13.86
CA LEU A 620 -20.76 5.42 -13.53
C LEU A 620 -19.76 5.65 -14.66
N PHE A 621 -18.60 6.19 -14.33
CA PHE A 621 -17.51 6.41 -15.28
C PHE A 621 -16.42 5.38 -15.01
N THR A 622 -15.86 4.81 -16.07
CA THR A 622 -14.70 3.93 -15.98
C THR A 622 -13.76 4.24 -17.13
N THR A 623 -12.59 4.75 -16.77
CA THR A 623 -11.56 5.11 -17.73
C THR A 623 -10.56 3.96 -17.89
N THR A 624 -10.31 3.58 -19.13
CA THR A 624 -9.22 2.69 -19.54
C THR A 624 -8.13 3.51 -20.21
N SER A 625 -7.02 2.88 -20.60
CA SER A 625 -5.93 3.57 -21.31
C SER A 625 -6.37 4.22 -22.63
N ARG A 626 -7.40 3.66 -23.29
CA ARG A 626 -7.87 4.12 -24.62
C ARG A 626 -9.21 4.85 -24.62
N ALA A 627 -10.12 4.54 -23.71
CA ALA A 627 -11.48 5.09 -23.74
C ALA A 627 -12.07 5.25 -22.33
N THR A 628 -13.13 6.04 -22.22
CA THR A 628 -13.94 6.15 -21.00
C THR A 628 -15.33 5.59 -21.27
N PHE A 629 -15.74 4.60 -20.49
CA PHE A 629 -17.06 4.00 -20.56
C PHE A 629 -17.99 4.64 -19.54
N VAL A 630 -19.22 4.95 -19.95
CA VAL A 630 -20.23 5.61 -19.12
C VAL A 630 -21.51 4.80 -19.10
N TRP A 631 -21.93 4.38 -17.91
CA TRP A 631 -23.25 3.79 -17.69
C TRP A 631 -24.17 4.84 -17.10
N THR A 632 -25.27 5.13 -17.79
CA THR A 632 -26.35 5.97 -17.27
C THR A 632 -27.50 5.08 -16.84
N VAL A 633 -27.68 4.95 -15.53
CA VAL A 633 -28.71 4.13 -14.90
C VAL A 633 -29.82 5.03 -14.39
N THR A 634 -31.04 4.79 -14.86
CA THR A 634 -32.26 5.41 -14.34
C THR A 634 -33.13 4.32 -13.72
N ARG A 635 -34.21 4.70 -13.03
CA ARG A 635 -35.15 3.73 -12.44
C ARG A 635 -35.76 2.74 -13.45
N SER A 636 -35.80 3.09 -14.75
CA SER A 636 -36.47 2.29 -15.78
C SER A 636 -35.60 1.91 -16.99
N ASP A 637 -34.48 2.58 -17.22
CA ASP A 637 -33.63 2.36 -18.40
C ASP A 637 -32.14 2.47 -18.05
N VAL A 638 -31.30 1.86 -18.90
CA VAL A 638 -29.84 1.80 -18.74
C VAL A 638 -29.19 2.05 -20.10
N ARG A 639 -28.45 3.16 -20.21
CA ARG A 639 -27.59 3.46 -21.37
C ARG A 639 -26.15 3.14 -21.05
N TRP A 640 -25.43 2.66 -22.06
CA TRP A 640 -23.99 2.39 -21.97
C TRP A 640 -23.34 2.85 -23.27
N HIS A 641 -22.34 3.72 -23.14
CA HIS A 641 -21.58 4.22 -24.29
C HIS A 641 -20.11 4.40 -23.93
N SER A 642 -19.27 4.47 -24.97
CA SER A 642 -17.87 4.82 -24.89
C SER A 642 -17.65 6.26 -25.37
N ALA A 643 -16.77 6.98 -24.68
CA ALA A 643 -16.13 8.19 -25.14
C ALA A 643 -14.69 7.87 -25.52
N ASP A 644 -14.22 8.36 -26.67
CA ASP A 644 -12.84 8.19 -27.16
C ASP A 644 -11.86 9.09 -26.38
N LEU A 645 -11.86 8.92 -25.06
CA LEU A 645 -11.06 9.65 -24.08
C LEU A 645 -10.40 8.63 -23.15
N GLY A 646 -9.19 8.22 -23.50
CA GLY A 646 -8.34 7.40 -22.65
C GLY A 646 -7.73 8.17 -21.48
N GLU A 647 -7.18 7.44 -20.51
CA GLU A 647 -6.61 7.96 -19.27
C GLU A 647 -5.65 9.14 -19.48
N LYS A 648 -4.68 9.01 -20.39
CA LYS A 648 -3.69 10.06 -20.68
C LYS A 648 -4.33 11.35 -21.20
N HIS A 649 -5.23 11.24 -22.18
CA HIS A 649 -5.93 12.40 -22.74
C HIS A 649 -6.83 13.07 -21.69
N LEU A 650 -7.43 12.26 -20.81
CA LEU A 650 -8.28 12.74 -19.75
C LEU A 650 -7.47 13.45 -18.66
N ASP A 651 -6.30 12.93 -18.28
CA ASP A 651 -5.37 13.59 -17.36
C ASP A 651 -4.87 14.92 -17.91
N GLU A 652 -4.50 14.96 -19.20
CA GLU A 652 -4.12 16.20 -19.87
C GLU A 652 -5.28 17.22 -19.89
N ALA A 653 -6.49 16.77 -20.23
CA ALA A 653 -7.65 17.65 -20.31
C ALA A 653 -8.09 18.17 -18.94
N VAL A 654 -8.21 17.28 -17.94
CA VAL A 654 -8.56 17.64 -16.57
C VAL A 654 -7.47 18.52 -15.95
N GLY A 655 -6.20 18.19 -16.16
CA GLY A 655 -5.07 19.00 -15.69
C GLY A 655 -5.10 20.42 -16.25
N ALA A 656 -5.41 20.59 -17.54
CA ALA A 656 -5.57 21.92 -18.14
C ALA A 656 -6.77 22.69 -17.55
N LEU A 657 -7.90 22.03 -17.28
CA LEU A 657 -9.04 22.65 -16.61
C LEU A 657 -8.71 23.06 -15.17
N ARG A 658 -8.02 22.18 -14.42
CA ARG A 658 -7.55 22.45 -13.05
C ARG A 658 -6.63 23.66 -12.98
N CYS A 659 -5.80 23.87 -14.00
CA CYS A 659 -4.97 25.07 -14.12
C CYS A 659 -5.77 26.38 -14.21
N GLY A 660 -7.07 26.37 -14.55
CA GLY A 660 -7.94 27.54 -14.50
C GLY A 660 -8.84 27.61 -13.25
N LEU A 661 -8.66 26.69 -12.30
CA LEU A 661 -9.52 26.53 -11.12
C LEU A 661 -8.77 26.70 -9.79
N ASP A 662 -7.49 26.36 -9.75
CA ASP A 662 -6.70 26.33 -8.52
C ASP A 662 -5.69 27.48 -8.45
N THR A 663 -6.02 28.51 -7.67
CA THR A 663 -5.20 29.70 -7.51
C THR A 663 -3.83 29.43 -6.90
N ASP A 664 -3.70 28.39 -6.07
CA ASP A 664 -2.41 28.02 -5.47
C ASP A 664 -1.48 27.40 -6.53
N ALA A 665 -2.04 26.62 -7.46
CA ALA A 665 -1.30 26.08 -8.61
C ALA A 665 -0.84 27.16 -9.60
N TRP A 666 -1.42 28.38 -9.54
CA TRP A 666 -1.00 29.52 -10.37
C TRP A 666 0.29 30.16 -9.85
N LEU A 667 0.48 30.14 -8.53
CA LEU A 667 1.58 30.80 -7.83
C LEU A 667 2.82 29.90 -7.67
N ASP A 668 2.70 28.60 -7.95
CA ASP A 668 3.83 27.68 -7.95
C ASP A 668 4.77 27.93 -9.15
N LYS A 669 6.02 28.33 -8.86
CA LYS A 669 7.05 28.59 -9.88
C LYS A 669 7.45 27.33 -10.66
N ALA A 670 7.14 26.13 -10.16
CA ALA A 670 7.32 24.87 -10.86
C ALA A 670 6.12 24.46 -11.74
N SER A 671 5.06 25.28 -11.77
CA SER A 671 3.80 24.96 -12.45
C SER A 671 3.95 24.82 -13.97
N THR A 672 3.50 23.68 -14.51
CA THR A 672 3.38 23.42 -15.95
C THR A 672 2.12 24.05 -16.57
N CYS A 673 1.31 24.77 -15.78
CA CYS A 673 0.02 25.30 -16.21
C CYS A 673 0.08 26.24 -17.42
N PRO A 674 1.04 27.18 -17.54
CA PRO A 674 1.16 28.00 -18.75
C PRO A 674 1.37 27.17 -20.02
N GLN A 675 2.14 26.06 -19.92
CA GLN A 675 2.42 25.14 -21.03
C GLN A 675 1.17 24.31 -21.37
N LYS A 676 0.47 23.76 -20.36
CA LYS A 676 -0.77 22.99 -20.53
C LYS A 676 -1.90 23.82 -21.16
N LEU A 677 -1.93 25.12 -20.90
CA LEU A 677 -2.87 26.08 -21.52
C LEU A 677 -2.39 26.63 -22.87
N GLY A 678 -1.26 26.14 -23.40
CA GLY A 678 -0.75 26.54 -24.72
C GLY A 678 -0.25 27.98 -24.82
N ARG A 679 0.07 28.63 -23.69
CA ARG A 679 0.52 30.03 -23.67
C ARG A 679 2.03 30.13 -23.87
N LYS A 680 2.44 31.02 -24.78
CA LYS A 680 3.85 31.30 -25.11
C LYS A 680 4.47 32.41 -24.25
N THR A 681 3.67 33.21 -23.56
CA THR A 681 4.10 34.38 -22.78
C THR A 681 3.93 34.12 -21.28
N PRO A 682 4.92 34.41 -20.43
CA PRO A 682 4.75 34.36 -18.97
C PRO A 682 3.72 35.39 -18.50
N LEU A 683 2.89 35.02 -17.52
CA LEU A 683 1.97 35.95 -16.85
C LEU A 683 2.72 36.84 -15.86
N GLY A 684 2.15 38.01 -15.56
CA GLY A 684 2.53 38.73 -14.34
C GLY A 684 2.21 37.87 -13.11
N ALA A 685 2.97 38.03 -12.03
CA ALA A 685 2.85 37.19 -10.82
C ALA A 685 1.45 37.18 -10.17
N ASP A 686 0.60 38.14 -10.52
CA ASP A 686 -0.73 38.38 -9.91
C ASP A 686 -1.90 38.26 -10.92
N GLU A 687 -1.68 37.79 -12.16
CA GLU A 687 -2.74 37.68 -13.17
C GLU A 687 -3.40 36.29 -13.16
N PRO A 688 -4.74 36.18 -12.99
CA PRO A 688 -5.44 34.88 -12.89
C PRO A 688 -5.36 34.08 -14.19
N LEU A 689 -5.16 32.76 -14.09
CA LEU A 689 -5.20 31.90 -15.27
C LEU A 689 -6.63 31.75 -15.78
N PRO A 690 -6.87 31.91 -17.10
CA PRO A 690 -8.22 31.77 -17.65
C PRO A 690 -8.68 30.32 -17.59
N PHE A 691 -9.97 30.12 -17.31
CA PHE A 691 -10.60 28.82 -17.40
C PHE A 691 -10.87 28.44 -18.87
N ASP A 692 -10.44 27.25 -19.30
CA ASP A 692 -10.60 26.75 -20.67
C ASP A 692 -12.04 26.25 -20.92
N GLN A 693 -12.93 27.18 -21.28
CA GLN A 693 -14.35 26.89 -21.52
C GLN A 693 -14.59 25.96 -22.72
N GLU A 694 -13.76 26.03 -23.77
CA GLU A 694 -13.91 25.17 -24.94
C GLU A 694 -13.62 23.70 -24.58
N ARG A 695 -12.56 23.47 -23.82
CA ARG A 695 -12.23 22.13 -23.32
C ARG A 695 -13.27 21.59 -22.34
N ALA A 696 -13.83 22.44 -21.48
CA ALA A 696 -14.91 22.05 -20.58
C ALA A 696 -16.19 21.68 -21.35
N PHE A 697 -16.52 22.37 -22.44
CA PHE A 697 -17.62 21.99 -23.33
C PHE A 697 -17.31 20.68 -24.10
N ALA A 698 -16.09 20.51 -24.62
CA ALA A 698 -15.69 19.29 -25.32
C ALA A 698 -15.78 18.06 -24.42
N LEU A 699 -15.37 18.19 -23.15
CA LEU A 699 -15.47 17.12 -22.16
C LEU A 699 -16.93 16.77 -21.82
N TYR A 700 -17.80 17.77 -21.68
CA TYR A 700 -19.25 17.55 -21.56
C TYR A 700 -19.81 16.81 -22.77
N GLN A 701 -19.48 17.26 -23.98
CA GLN A 701 -20.00 16.69 -25.20
C GLN A 701 -19.58 15.22 -25.36
N ALA A 702 -18.35 14.88 -24.99
CA ALA A 702 -17.85 13.51 -25.06
C ALA A 702 -18.50 12.60 -24.01
N LEU A 703 -18.64 13.05 -22.75
CA LEU A 703 -19.06 12.19 -21.63
C LEU A 703 -20.57 12.17 -21.38
N LEU A 704 -21.25 13.31 -21.56
CA LEU A 704 -22.66 13.50 -21.21
C LEU A 704 -23.54 13.80 -22.43
N GLY A 705 -22.95 14.28 -23.52
CA GLY A 705 -23.64 14.55 -24.78
C GLY A 705 -24.49 13.37 -25.30
N PRO A 706 -23.95 12.13 -25.37
CA PRO A 706 -24.68 10.97 -25.87
C PRO A 706 -25.92 10.59 -25.04
N VAL A 707 -25.99 11.03 -23.78
CA VAL A 707 -27.06 10.72 -22.82
C VAL A 707 -27.82 11.96 -22.36
N ALA A 708 -27.64 13.10 -23.03
CA ALA A 708 -28.20 14.39 -22.62
C ALA A 708 -29.74 14.36 -22.49
N ARG A 709 -30.43 13.56 -23.31
CA ARG A 709 -31.89 13.36 -23.23
C ARG A 709 -32.30 12.52 -22.02
N ASP A 710 -31.51 11.52 -21.66
CA ASP A 710 -31.82 10.60 -20.57
C ASP A 710 -31.66 11.28 -19.19
N ILE A 711 -30.73 12.24 -19.10
CA ILE A 711 -30.42 12.97 -17.88
C ILE A 711 -31.22 14.26 -17.70
N ASP A 712 -31.92 14.74 -18.72
CA ASP A 712 -32.61 16.04 -18.68
C ASP A 712 -33.67 16.11 -17.57
N GLY A 713 -33.68 17.21 -16.82
CA GLY A 713 -34.58 17.41 -15.68
C GLY A 713 -34.34 16.49 -14.47
N ARG A 714 -33.25 15.72 -14.44
CA ARG A 714 -32.90 14.81 -13.33
C ARG A 714 -31.79 15.36 -12.44
N GLU A 715 -31.76 14.90 -11.19
CA GLU A 715 -30.60 14.99 -10.32
C GLU A 715 -29.56 13.93 -10.74
N LEU A 716 -28.30 14.33 -10.85
CA LEU A 716 -27.22 13.47 -11.31
C LEU A 716 -26.43 12.93 -10.13
N ILE A 717 -26.36 11.60 -10.04
CA ILE A 717 -25.52 10.88 -9.09
C ILE A 717 -24.29 10.39 -9.85
N LEU A 718 -23.15 11.02 -9.63
CA LEU A 718 -21.92 10.74 -10.35
C LEU A 718 -21.07 9.73 -9.57
N VAL A 719 -20.46 8.78 -10.25
CA VAL A 719 -19.46 7.85 -9.70
C VAL A 719 -18.22 7.92 -10.59
N PRO A 720 -17.37 8.95 -10.42
CA PRO A 720 -16.21 9.18 -11.27
C PRO A 720 -15.01 8.31 -10.87
N SER A 721 -14.13 8.04 -11.84
CA SER A 721 -12.89 7.26 -11.67
C SER A 721 -11.70 7.95 -12.35
N GLY A 722 -10.47 7.68 -11.91
CA GLY A 722 -9.25 8.20 -12.55
C GLY A 722 -9.21 9.73 -12.54
N PRO A 723 -8.70 10.42 -13.59
CA PRO A 723 -8.59 11.88 -13.58
C PRO A 723 -9.91 12.62 -13.33
N LEU A 724 -11.06 12.07 -13.76
CA LEU A 724 -12.39 12.67 -13.55
C LEU A 724 -12.76 12.80 -12.07
N ALA A 725 -12.15 11.99 -11.20
CA ALA A 725 -12.26 12.08 -9.77
C ALA A 725 -11.87 13.46 -9.20
N THR A 726 -10.98 14.16 -9.89
CA THR A 726 -10.39 15.42 -9.43
C THR A 726 -11.08 16.66 -10.01
N LEU A 727 -12.05 16.46 -10.91
CA LEU A 727 -12.77 17.54 -11.59
C LEU A 727 -14.21 17.67 -11.04
N PRO A 728 -14.59 18.83 -10.49
CA PRO A 728 -15.99 19.12 -10.22
C PRO A 728 -16.78 19.20 -11.53
N PHE A 729 -17.68 18.25 -11.78
CA PHE A 729 -18.49 18.22 -13.01
C PHE A 729 -19.37 19.48 -13.18
N GLN A 730 -19.61 20.20 -12.08
CA GLN A 730 -20.31 21.49 -12.05
C GLN A 730 -19.69 22.55 -12.99
N VAL A 731 -18.38 22.45 -13.28
CA VAL A 731 -17.66 23.39 -14.16
C VAL A 731 -17.76 23.06 -15.65
N LEU A 732 -18.36 21.94 -16.00
CA LEU A 732 -18.57 21.60 -17.41
C LEU A 732 -19.60 22.55 -18.03
N LEU A 733 -19.49 22.79 -19.34
CA LEU A 733 -20.44 23.64 -20.08
C LEU A 733 -21.40 22.76 -20.88
N THR A 734 -22.71 23.01 -20.77
CA THR A 734 -23.73 22.22 -21.48
C THR A 734 -23.93 22.66 -22.93
N GLU A 735 -23.44 23.84 -23.28
CA GLU A 735 -23.55 24.45 -24.61
C GLU A 735 -22.23 25.13 -24.97
N LYS A 736 -21.97 25.30 -26.27
CA LYS A 736 -20.74 25.94 -26.75
C LYS A 736 -20.69 27.40 -26.27
N PRO A 737 -19.62 27.82 -25.56
CA PRO A 737 -19.49 29.20 -25.09
C PRO A 737 -19.35 30.18 -26.26
N ALA A 738 -19.89 31.39 -26.11
CA ALA A 738 -19.57 32.48 -27.02
C ALA A 738 -18.17 33.03 -26.72
N ALA A 739 -17.45 33.51 -27.74
CA ALA A 739 -16.13 34.09 -27.54
C ALA A 739 -16.19 35.29 -26.58
N GLY A 740 -15.43 35.25 -25.49
CA GLY A 740 -15.42 36.31 -24.47
C GLY A 740 -16.71 36.41 -23.64
N GLN A 741 -17.52 35.34 -23.58
CA GLN A 741 -18.74 35.31 -22.79
C GLN A 741 -18.47 35.58 -21.31
N ASP A 742 -19.30 36.43 -20.72
CA ASP A 742 -19.36 36.66 -19.28
C ASP A 742 -19.57 35.32 -18.54
N LEU A 743 -18.66 35.01 -17.61
CA LEU A 743 -18.69 33.79 -16.79
C LEU A 743 -19.98 33.69 -15.98
N ALA A 744 -20.60 34.82 -15.60
CA ALA A 744 -21.89 34.83 -14.91
C ALA A 744 -23.03 34.32 -15.80
N LYS A 745 -22.88 34.40 -17.13
CA LYS A 745 -23.86 33.95 -18.14
C LYS A 745 -23.50 32.63 -18.81
N ALA A 746 -22.31 32.08 -18.56
CA ALA A 746 -21.90 30.82 -19.16
C ALA A 746 -22.87 29.67 -18.79
N PRO A 747 -23.09 28.71 -19.72
CA PRO A 747 -24.02 27.59 -19.57
C PRO A 747 -23.43 26.47 -18.70
N TRP A 748 -23.07 26.80 -17.46
CA TRP A 748 -22.49 25.85 -16.51
C TRP A 748 -23.46 24.71 -16.21
N LEU A 749 -22.93 23.49 -16.09
CA LEU A 749 -23.68 22.29 -15.74
C LEU A 749 -24.47 22.48 -14.43
N VAL A 750 -23.87 23.16 -13.44
CA VAL A 750 -24.53 23.47 -12.15
C VAL A 750 -25.78 24.34 -12.29
N LYS A 751 -25.94 25.10 -13.38
CA LYS A 751 -27.18 25.87 -13.58
C LYS A 751 -28.36 25.01 -13.98
N ARG A 752 -28.10 23.82 -14.56
CA ARG A 752 -29.13 22.91 -15.08
C ARG A 752 -29.35 21.69 -14.19
N PHE A 753 -28.28 21.15 -13.60
CA PHE A 753 -28.33 19.86 -12.90
C PHE A 753 -27.86 19.98 -11.46
N ALA A 754 -28.63 19.40 -10.55
CA ALA A 754 -28.16 19.14 -9.20
C ALA A 754 -27.27 17.90 -9.23
N THR A 755 -26.06 18.00 -8.68
CA THR A 755 -25.08 16.91 -8.73
C THR A 755 -24.77 16.41 -7.32
N THR A 756 -24.62 15.10 -7.20
CA THR A 756 -24.09 14.42 -6.02
C THR A 756 -23.06 13.42 -6.46
N VAL A 757 -21.99 13.26 -5.71
CA VAL A 757 -20.97 12.26 -6.01
C VAL A 757 -21.01 11.12 -5.01
N LEU A 758 -20.83 9.89 -5.48
CA LEU A 758 -20.65 8.73 -4.63
C LEU A 758 -19.24 8.16 -4.83
N PRO A 759 -18.62 7.65 -3.75
CA PRO A 759 -17.34 6.95 -3.86
C PRO A 759 -17.51 5.60 -4.57
N SER A 760 -18.68 4.97 -4.51
CA SER A 760 -18.97 3.74 -5.23
C SER A 760 -20.47 3.58 -5.51
N VAL A 761 -20.81 2.74 -6.49
CA VAL A 761 -22.21 2.34 -6.74
C VAL A 761 -22.82 1.64 -5.53
N SER A 762 -22.08 0.76 -4.86
CA SER A 762 -22.54 0.04 -3.66
C SER A 762 -22.87 1.00 -2.50
N SER A 763 -22.17 2.13 -2.40
CA SER A 763 -22.43 3.16 -1.39
C SER A 763 -23.83 3.75 -1.52
N LEU A 764 -24.43 3.78 -2.73
CA LEU A 764 -25.81 4.22 -2.90
C LEU A 764 -26.77 3.37 -2.05
N LYS A 765 -26.62 2.03 -2.12
CA LYS A 765 -27.46 1.10 -1.37
C LYS A 765 -27.27 1.27 0.13
N ALA A 766 -26.02 1.34 0.61
CA ALA A 766 -25.71 1.54 2.01
C ALA A 766 -26.32 2.85 2.54
N LEU A 767 -26.09 3.96 1.84
CA LEU A 767 -26.62 5.27 2.22
C LEU A 767 -28.15 5.29 2.21
N ARG A 768 -28.82 4.63 1.26
CA ARG A 768 -30.29 4.56 1.21
C ARG A 768 -30.89 3.67 2.29
N GLN A 769 -30.21 2.59 2.68
CA GLN A 769 -30.66 1.69 3.75
C GLN A 769 -30.45 2.29 5.15
N VAL A 770 -29.36 3.04 5.35
CA VAL A 770 -28.97 3.65 6.64
C VAL A 770 -29.55 5.07 6.82
N ALA A 771 -30.03 5.72 5.76
CA ALA A 771 -30.66 7.05 5.81
C ALA A 771 -32.06 7.06 6.48
N ARG A 772 -32.16 6.61 7.73
CA ARG A 772 -33.19 7.11 8.64
C ARG A 772 -32.91 8.59 8.87
N LYS A 773 -33.93 9.45 8.92
CA LYS A 773 -33.74 10.87 9.31
C LYS A 773 -33.02 10.92 10.66
N SER A 774 -32.03 11.81 10.79
CA SER A 774 -31.33 12.01 12.07
C SER A 774 -32.32 12.29 13.20
N ALA A 775 -32.13 11.61 14.33
CA ALA A 775 -32.87 11.85 15.57
C ALA A 775 -32.14 12.85 16.47
N ALA A 776 -31.00 13.37 16.01
CA ALA A 776 -30.18 14.32 16.74
C ALA A 776 -30.98 15.60 17.09
N PRO A 777 -31.07 15.98 18.38
CA PRO A 777 -31.90 17.10 18.82
C PRO A 777 -31.27 18.48 18.55
N LYS A 778 -29.94 18.56 18.35
CA LYS A 778 -29.25 19.83 18.14
C LYS A 778 -29.02 20.10 16.65
N PRO A 779 -29.21 21.35 16.19
CA PRO A 779 -29.15 21.66 14.77
C PRO A 779 -27.72 21.66 14.20
N PHE A 780 -26.73 22.16 14.95
CA PHE A 780 -25.43 22.50 14.39
C PHE A 780 -24.31 22.51 15.44
N LEU A 781 -23.14 21.98 15.06
CA LEU A 781 -21.85 22.13 15.75
C LEU A 781 -20.78 22.61 14.76
N GLY A 782 -20.20 23.78 15.00
CA GLY A 782 -19.04 24.29 14.27
C GLY A 782 -17.74 24.05 15.02
N VAL A 783 -16.67 23.68 14.32
CA VAL A 783 -15.32 23.49 14.86
C VAL A 783 -14.31 24.15 13.93
N GLY A 784 -13.54 25.11 14.42
CA GLY A 784 -12.59 25.83 13.56
C GLY A 784 -11.76 26.86 14.29
N ASN A 785 -11.10 27.73 13.51
CA ASN A 785 -10.07 28.66 14.01
C ASN A 785 -9.04 27.97 14.92
N PRO A 786 -8.36 26.90 14.46
CA PRO A 786 -7.33 26.25 15.26
C PRO A 786 -6.21 27.23 15.60
N VAL A 787 -5.61 27.09 16.79
CA VAL A 787 -4.52 27.95 17.25
C VAL A 787 -3.23 27.52 16.57
N LEU A 788 -2.87 28.27 15.53
CA LEU A 788 -1.65 28.09 14.75
C LEU A 788 -0.74 29.31 14.89
N ASP A 789 0.57 29.10 14.75
CA ASP A 789 1.59 30.13 14.88
C ASP A 789 1.96 30.78 13.53
N GLY A 790 1.72 30.07 12.42
CA GLY A 790 2.20 30.47 11.11
C GLY A 790 3.70 30.33 10.94
N ASP A 791 4.25 30.88 9.86
CA ASP A 791 5.67 30.76 9.54
C ASP A 791 6.60 31.57 10.47
N GLY A 792 6.02 32.39 11.36
CA GLY A 792 6.74 33.26 12.30
C GLY A 792 7.64 34.31 11.64
N ARG A 793 7.52 34.52 10.32
CA ARG A 793 8.38 35.39 9.52
C ARG A 793 7.60 36.48 8.80
N SER A 794 6.38 36.18 8.38
CA SER A 794 5.51 37.14 7.70
C SER A 794 4.71 37.95 8.72
N ASP A 795 4.74 39.28 8.61
CA ASP A 795 3.89 40.19 9.40
C ASP A 795 2.40 39.82 9.28
N VAL A 796 1.99 39.33 8.10
CA VAL A 796 0.62 38.85 7.84
C VAL A 796 0.32 37.60 8.66
N ALA A 797 1.25 36.63 8.71
CA ALA A 797 1.08 35.40 9.48
C ALA A 797 1.02 35.69 10.99
N MET A 798 1.89 36.57 11.49
CA MET A 798 1.90 36.98 12.91
C MET A 798 0.63 37.73 13.31
N ALA A 799 0.16 38.67 12.49
CA ALA A 799 -1.08 39.41 12.73
C ALA A 799 -2.29 38.47 12.76
N ARG A 800 -2.36 37.51 11.82
CA ARG A 800 -3.41 36.49 11.78
C ARG A 800 -3.34 35.53 12.98
N ALA A 801 -2.15 35.11 13.42
CA ALA A 801 -1.98 34.30 14.62
C ALA A 801 -2.47 35.04 15.87
N LYS A 802 -2.18 36.34 15.99
CA LYS A 802 -2.66 37.18 17.09
C LYS A 802 -4.19 37.27 17.08
N LEU A 803 -4.78 37.51 15.92
CA LEU A 803 -6.23 37.60 15.76
C LEU A 803 -6.92 36.26 16.05
N ALA A 804 -6.38 35.15 15.54
CA ALA A 804 -6.90 33.80 15.79
C ALA A 804 -6.96 33.47 17.30
N ARG A 805 -5.94 33.86 18.07
CA ARG A 805 -5.91 33.68 19.53
C ARG A 805 -6.88 34.62 20.27
N GLN A 806 -7.29 35.74 19.68
CA GLN A 806 -8.27 36.65 20.30
C GLN A 806 -9.72 36.15 20.12
N ILE A 807 -10.01 35.45 19.01
CA ILE A 807 -11.35 34.98 18.69
C ILE A 807 -11.59 33.60 19.32
N GLN A 808 -11.92 33.60 20.61
CA GLN A 808 -12.22 32.38 21.38
C GLN A 808 -13.71 32.00 21.33
N THR A 809 -14.60 32.96 21.04
CA THR A 809 -16.06 32.74 20.97
C THR A 809 -16.70 33.63 19.91
N CYS A 810 -17.93 33.32 19.50
CA CYS A 810 -18.69 34.16 18.55
C CYS A 810 -19.03 35.57 19.09
N ALA A 811 -18.91 35.81 20.40
CA ALA A 811 -19.10 37.15 20.97
C ALA A 811 -17.88 38.06 20.80
N ALA A 812 -16.71 37.49 20.48
CA ALA A 812 -15.43 38.20 20.40
C ALA A 812 -15.03 38.59 18.96
N LEU A 813 -15.98 38.66 18.02
CA LEU A 813 -15.70 38.96 16.61
C LEU A 813 -15.43 40.46 16.40
N PRO A 814 -14.37 40.84 15.63
CA PRO A 814 -14.07 42.24 15.33
C PRO A 814 -15.13 42.88 14.41
N THR A 815 -15.42 44.17 14.62
CA THR A 815 -16.45 44.94 13.88
C THR A 815 -16.04 45.41 12.48
N GLN A 816 -14.78 45.25 12.07
CA GLN A 816 -14.31 45.54 10.71
C GLN A 816 -13.98 44.23 9.99
N ALA A 817 -14.70 43.97 8.90
CA ALA A 817 -14.49 42.83 8.01
C ALA A 817 -13.08 42.93 7.38
N THR A 818 -12.11 42.22 7.96
CA THR A 818 -10.79 42.04 7.34
C THR A 818 -10.94 41.20 6.08
N GLN A 819 -10.40 41.70 4.97
CA GLN A 819 -10.34 41.00 3.69
C GLN A 819 -9.86 39.55 3.87
N VAL A 820 -10.66 38.65 3.33
CA VAL A 820 -10.53 37.20 3.44
C VAL A 820 -9.34 36.73 2.61
N ALA A 821 -8.25 36.36 3.28
CA ALA A 821 -7.11 35.74 2.62
C ALA A 821 -7.48 34.35 2.08
N GLN A 822 -6.92 33.99 0.93
CA GLN A 822 -7.00 32.63 0.39
C GLN A 822 -6.30 31.65 1.35
N ARG A 823 -6.93 30.51 1.59
CA ARG A 823 -6.40 29.45 2.47
C ARG A 823 -5.31 28.66 1.77
N SER A 824 -4.13 29.24 1.55
CA SER A 824 -3.03 28.49 0.96
C SER A 824 -2.31 27.66 2.02
N LEU A 825 -2.20 26.35 1.75
CA LEU A 825 -1.21 25.49 2.40
C LEU A 825 0.11 25.73 1.68
N ARG A 826 1.16 26.10 2.40
CA ARG A 826 2.50 26.03 1.81
C ARG A 826 2.81 24.56 1.54
N ALA A 827 3.21 24.24 0.32
CA ALA A 827 3.81 22.96 0.00
C ALA A 827 4.98 22.71 0.95
N VAL A 828 4.89 21.66 1.75
CA VAL A 828 5.98 21.20 2.60
C VAL A 828 6.42 19.87 2.04
N ASP A 829 7.73 19.69 1.87
CA ASP A 829 8.32 18.39 1.60
C ASP A 829 7.85 17.41 2.68
N ALA A 830 7.06 16.43 2.24
CA ALA A 830 6.24 15.60 3.09
C ALA A 830 6.92 14.25 3.28
N LEU A 831 7.68 14.07 4.36
CA LEU A 831 8.43 12.83 4.63
C LEU A 831 8.69 12.58 6.13
N SER A 832 7.77 11.86 6.81
CA SER A 832 8.06 10.93 7.93
C SER A 832 6.78 10.20 8.39
N GLY A 833 6.90 9.09 9.14
CA GLY A 833 5.82 8.46 9.91
C GLY A 833 6.02 8.66 11.43
N GLY A 834 4.93 8.77 12.19
CA GLY A 834 4.92 9.06 13.64
C GLY A 834 3.65 9.84 14.06
N THR A 835 3.54 10.29 15.33
CA THR A 835 2.60 11.38 15.68
C THR A 835 2.86 12.54 14.71
N ALA A 836 1.80 13.19 14.21
CA ALA A 836 1.94 14.33 13.33
C ALA A 836 2.97 15.31 13.90
N ASP A 837 3.88 15.80 13.07
CA ASP A 837 4.93 16.73 13.50
C ASP A 837 4.26 18.01 13.98
N ILE A 838 4.12 18.13 15.31
CA ILE A 838 3.40 19.22 15.95
C ILE A 838 4.02 20.58 15.63
N VAL A 839 5.32 20.63 15.35
CA VAL A 839 6.03 21.86 14.97
C VAL A 839 5.64 22.24 13.55
N GLN A 840 5.50 21.27 12.65
CA GLN A 840 4.99 21.49 11.30
C GLN A 840 3.53 21.94 11.32
N LEU A 841 2.67 21.28 12.11
CA LEU A 841 1.26 21.64 12.24
C LEU A 841 1.10 23.08 12.72
N ARG A 842 1.81 23.49 13.77
CA ARG A 842 1.74 24.87 14.28
C ARG A 842 2.21 25.91 13.26
N ARG A 843 3.14 25.57 12.37
CA ARG A 843 3.64 26.49 11.34
C ARG A 843 2.67 26.75 10.19
N GLN A 844 1.55 26.03 10.16
CA GLN A 844 0.50 26.26 9.17
C GLN A 844 -0.12 27.65 9.33
N MET A 845 -0.63 28.20 8.23
CA MET A 845 -1.17 29.55 8.21
C MET A 845 -2.40 29.66 9.13
N PRO A 846 -2.45 30.60 10.10
CA PRO A 846 -3.64 30.81 10.93
C PRO A 846 -4.84 31.27 10.11
N LEU A 847 -6.04 30.81 10.49
CA LEU A 847 -7.30 31.01 9.75
C LEU A 847 -8.40 31.74 10.58
N PRO A 848 -8.16 32.96 11.12
CA PRO A 848 -9.14 33.64 11.98
C PRO A 848 -10.51 33.87 11.31
N GLU A 849 -10.57 34.00 9.99
CA GLU A 849 -11.82 34.15 9.23
C GLU A 849 -12.75 32.92 9.32
N THR A 850 -12.22 31.73 9.62
CA THR A 850 -13.06 30.53 9.80
C THR A 850 -13.98 30.67 11.02
N ALA A 851 -13.60 31.46 12.03
CA ALA A 851 -14.49 31.76 13.15
C ALA A 851 -15.70 32.61 12.70
N LEU A 852 -15.48 33.61 11.83
CA LEU A 852 -16.56 34.42 11.25
C LEU A 852 -17.54 33.54 10.47
N GLU A 853 -17.00 32.63 9.66
CA GLU A 853 -17.78 31.66 8.90
C GLU A 853 -18.68 30.79 9.80
N LEU A 854 -18.09 30.13 10.80
CA LEU A 854 -18.82 29.25 11.69
C LEU A 854 -19.89 30.00 12.50
N CYS A 855 -19.57 31.20 12.98
CA CYS A 855 -20.51 32.01 13.74
C CYS A 855 -21.66 32.55 12.88
N ALA A 856 -21.40 32.91 11.62
CA ALA A 856 -22.43 33.30 10.67
C ALA A 856 -23.38 32.12 10.38
N VAL A 857 -22.84 30.94 10.08
CA VAL A 857 -23.63 29.73 9.83
C VAL A 857 -24.45 29.33 11.06
N ALA A 858 -23.86 29.32 12.25
CA ALA A 858 -24.53 28.98 13.50
C ALA A 858 -25.72 29.92 13.81
N SER A 859 -25.62 31.18 13.40
CA SER A 859 -26.66 32.18 13.60
C SER A 859 -27.88 32.00 12.69
N THR A 860 -27.77 31.20 11.62
CA THR A 860 -28.92 30.89 10.75
C THR A 860 -29.93 29.96 11.44
N PHE A 861 -29.54 29.25 12.50
CA PHE A 861 -30.40 28.35 13.25
C PHE A 861 -31.08 29.12 14.39
N VAL A 862 -32.32 29.54 14.16
CA VAL A 862 -33.16 30.26 15.15
C VAL A 862 -34.44 29.42 15.38
N PRO A 863 -34.95 29.29 16.62
CA PRO A 863 -34.52 29.97 17.86
C PRO A 863 -33.37 29.29 18.62
N VAL A 864 -33.04 28.03 18.30
CA VAL A 864 -31.92 27.31 18.92
C VAL A 864 -30.65 27.58 18.13
N LYS A 865 -29.83 28.51 18.61
CA LYS A 865 -28.52 28.82 18.01
C LYS A 865 -27.65 27.56 17.93
N GLY A 866 -26.88 27.44 16.85
CA GLY A 866 -25.87 26.40 16.72
C GLY A 866 -24.73 26.58 17.72
N ASP A 867 -24.11 25.46 18.14
CA ASP A 867 -22.94 25.47 19.01
C ASP A 867 -21.67 25.68 18.16
N VAL A 868 -20.67 26.40 18.67
CA VAL A 868 -19.41 26.66 17.98
C VAL A 868 -18.23 26.49 18.94
N VAL A 869 -17.23 25.72 18.52
CA VAL A 869 -15.99 25.43 19.23
C VAL A 869 -14.83 26.07 18.45
N LEU A 870 -14.10 26.97 19.09
CA LEU A 870 -13.03 27.74 18.46
C LEU A 870 -11.71 27.62 19.22
N ALA A 871 -10.62 27.99 18.55
CA ALA A 871 -9.32 28.20 19.17
C ALA A 871 -8.87 26.97 19.98
N GLY A 872 -8.40 27.13 21.21
CA GLY A 872 -7.81 26.04 21.99
C GLY A 872 -8.73 24.84 22.20
N ASP A 873 -10.05 25.07 22.19
CA ASP A 873 -11.05 24.00 22.35
C ASP A 873 -11.32 23.24 21.04
N ALA A 874 -10.93 23.79 19.89
CA ALA A 874 -10.99 23.11 18.59
C ALA A 874 -9.82 22.10 18.48
N SER A 875 -9.72 21.17 19.43
CA SER A 875 -8.65 20.19 19.58
C SER A 875 -9.13 18.75 19.37
N GLU A 876 -8.18 17.87 19.08
CA GLU A 876 -8.43 16.44 18.84
C GLU A 876 -8.98 15.75 20.10
N THR A 877 -8.39 16.05 21.27
CA THR A 877 -8.89 15.57 22.57
C THR A 877 -10.37 15.90 22.75
N ARG A 878 -10.79 17.13 22.44
CA ARG A 878 -12.18 17.55 22.62
C ARG A 878 -13.12 16.79 21.69
N MET A 879 -12.73 16.61 20.42
CA MET A 879 -13.54 15.88 19.45
C MET A 879 -13.69 14.41 19.82
N LYS A 880 -12.59 13.75 20.23
CA LYS A 880 -12.61 12.36 20.70
C LYS A 880 -13.47 12.21 21.96
N ALA A 881 -13.37 13.14 22.92
CA ALA A 881 -14.19 13.12 24.13
C ALA A 881 -15.70 13.26 23.83
N LEU A 882 -16.09 14.16 22.91
CA LEU A 882 -17.48 14.29 22.47
C LEU A 882 -17.97 13.05 21.71
N GLY A 883 -17.10 12.39 20.95
CA GLY A 883 -17.41 11.13 20.27
C GLY A 883 -17.63 9.96 21.24
N GLN A 884 -16.73 9.81 22.23
CA GLN A 884 -16.78 8.72 23.22
C GLN A 884 -17.98 8.85 24.17
N SER A 885 -18.34 10.08 24.56
CA SER A 885 -19.52 10.36 25.38
C SER A 885 -20.85 10.23 24.63
N GLY A 886 -20.82 10.14 23.29
CA GLY A 886 -22.03 10.14 22.44
C GLY A 886 -22.65 11.52 22.25
N ASP A 887 -22.00 12.60 22.68
CA ASP A 887 -22.48 13.97 22.48
C ASP A 887 -22.40 14.42 21.03
N LEU A 888 -21.41 13.96 20.24
CA LEU A 888 -21.36 14.27 18.80
C LEU A 888 -22.60 13.75 18.05
N ALA A 889 -23.13 12.60 18.45
CA ALA A 889 -24.35 12.03 17.86
C ALA A 889 -25.62 12.89 18.13
N LYS A 890 -25.54 13.92 18.97
CA LYS A 890 -26.66 14.82 19.24
C LYS A 890 -26.78 15.96 18.22
N TYR A 891 -25.86 16.09 17.27
CA TYR A 891 -25.85 17.16 16.26
C TYR A 891 -26.21 16.68 14.86
N ARG A 892 -27.15 17.37 14.21
CA ARG A 892 -27.57 17.09 12.83
C ARG A 892 -26.57 17.55 11.78
N ILE A 893 -25.88 18.67 12.04
CA ILE A 893 -24.88 19.24 11.14
C ILE A 893 -23.58 19.45 11.91
N LEU A 894 -22.48 18.91 11.38
CA LEU A 894 -21.14 19.20 11.87
C LEU A 894 -20.41 20.01 10.80
N HIS A 895 -19.74 21.09 11.19
CA HIS A 895 -19.01 21.95 10.26
C HIS A 895 -17.57 22.15 10.75
N PHE A 896 -16.61 21.59 10.02
CA PHE A 896 -15.18 21.78 10.24
C PHE A 896 -14.65 22.88 9.30
N ALA A 897 -14.25 24.02 9.86
CA ALA A 897 -13.62 25.13 9.13
C ALA A 897 -12.14 25.23 9.56
N THR A 898 -11.30 24.39 8.97
CA THR A 898 -9.90 24.14 9.39
C THR A 898 -9.02 23.87 8.14
N HIS A 899 -7.72 23.56 8.31
CA HIS A 899 -6.94 22.99 7.21
C HIS A 899 -7.23 21.50 7.05
N GLY A 900 -7.40 21.06 5.81
CA GLY A 900 -7.42 19.65 5.44
C GLY A 900 -6.05 19.23 4.95
N ALA A 901 -5.71 17.96 5.12
CA ALA A 901 -4.51 17.40 4.50
C ALA A 901 -4.83 16.08 3.82
N LEU A 902 -4.32 15.91 2.61
CA LEU A 902 -4.28 14.61 1.94
C LEU A 902 -3.26 13.71 2.62
N ALA A 903 -3.42 12.40 2.41
CA ALA A 903 -2.46 11.41 2.90
C ALA A 903 -1.03 11.80 2.48
N GLY A 904 -0.09 11.69 3.41
CA GLY A 904 1.30 12.02 3.19
C GLY A 904 1.65 13.52 3.27
N GLN A 905 0.70 14.46 3.21
CA GLN A 905 1.02 15.92 3.28
C GLN A 905 1.47 16.39 4.66
N VAL A 906 1.09 15.67 5.73
CA VAL A 906 1.52 15.93 7.10
C VAL A 906 2.64 14.96 7.46
N ARG A 907 3.80 15.50 7.84
CA ARG A 907 4.96 14.72 8.27
C ARG A 907 4.57 13.95 9.54
N GLY A 908 4.61 12.62 9.49
CA GLY A 908 4.14 11.71 10.54
C GLY A 908 2.90 10.91 10.13
N SER A 909 2.02 11.47 9.30
CA SER A 909 0.73 10.86 8.95
C SER A 909 0.68 10.38 7.50
N ILE A 910 0.36 9.09 7.32
CA ILE A 910 0.04 8.49 6.02
C ILE A 910 -1.46 8.55 5.68
N GLU A 911 -2.28 9.06 6.60
CA GLU A 911 -3.73 9.18 6.42
C GLU A 911 -4.12 10.62 6.10
N PRO A 912 -5.20 10.82 5.32
CA PRO A 912 -5.80 12.14 5.20
C PRO A 912 -6.53 12.51 6.50
N GLY A 913 -6.75 13.80 6.73
CA GLY A 913 -7.26 14.28 8.02
C GLY A 913 -7.43 15.79 8.11
N LEU A 914 -7.79 16.27 9.31
CA LEU A 914 -8.06 17.67 9.62
C LEU A 914 -7.06 18.19 10.66
N ILE A 915 -6.50 19.38 10.42
CA ILE A 915 -5.58 20.02 11.36
C ILE A 915 -6.39 20.80 12.40
N LEU A 916 -6.31 20.34 13.65
CA LEU A 916 -6.93 20.95 14.81
C LEU A 916 -5.88 21.75 15.61
N SER A 917 -6.30 22.37 16.72
CA SER A 917 -5.40 23.08 17.63
C SER A 917 -4.40 22.10 18.24
N PRO A 918 -3.10 22.21 17.92
CA PRO A 918 -2.12 21.26 18.42
C PRO A 918 -1.86 21.48 19.93
N PRO A 919 -1.74 20.42 20.74
CA PRO A 919 -1.49 20.51 22.18
C PRO A 919 -0.11 21.10 22.47
N ALA A 920 0.21 21.48 23.71
CA ALA A 920 1.54 22.03 24.05
C ALA A 920 2.69 21.03 23.77
N ALA A 921 2.44 19.73 23.99
CA ALA A 921 3.31 18.62 23.63
C ALA A 921 2.44 17.48 23.05
N PRO A 922 2.95 16.71 22.07
CA PRO A 922 2.19 15.63 21.46
C PRO A 922 1.97 14.49 22.45
N THR A 923 0.81 13.84 22.37
CA THR A 923 0.45 12.65 23.15
C THR A 923 -0.05 11.55 22.21
N PRO A 924 -0.09 10.27 22.62
CA PRO A 924 -0.64 9.20 21.78
C PRO A 924 -2.11 9.39 21.39
N THR A 925 -2.84 10.29 22.06
CA THR A 925 -4.27 10.53 21.88
C THR A 925 -4.59 11.91 21.32
N ASP A 926 -3.59 12.77 21.20
CA ASP A 926 -3.71 14.15 20.69
C ASP A 926 -2.35 14.59 20.16
N ASP A 927 -2.24 14.67 18.85
CA ASP A 927 -1.10 15.27 18.15
C ASP A 927 -1.51 16.53 17.37
N GLY A 928 -2.78 16.92 17.46
CA GLY A 928 -3.35 18.06 16.75
C GLY A 928 -3.84 17.72 15.34
N TYR A 929 -3.83 16.44 14.95
CA TYR A 929 -4.22 15.99 13.63
C TYR A 929 -5.30 14.90 13.72
N LEU A 930 -6.53 15.28 13.37
CA LEU A 930 -7.65 14.34 13.36
C LEU A 930 -7.63 13.52 12.06
N SER A 931 -7.00 12.35 12.11
CA SER A 931 -6.81 11.44 10.98
C SER A 931 -8.09 10.70 10.56
N SER A 932 -8.13 10.16 9.34
CA SER A 932 -9.30 9.40 8.84
C SER A 932 -9.63 8.18 9.70
N SER A 933 -8.63 7.47 10.24
CA SER A 933 -8.88 6.37 11.17
C SER A 933 -9.53 6.83 12.46
N GLU A 934 -9.12 7.97 13.01
CA GLU A 934 -9.71 8.53 14.23
C GLU A 934 -11.13 9.04 13.98
N ILE A 935 -11.36 9.67 12.82
CA ILE A 935 -12.70 10.11 12.40
C ILE A 935 -13.65 8.92 12.33
N SER A 936 -13.20 7.78 11.80
CA SER A 936 -14.02 6.57 11.73
C SER A 936 -14.45 6.07 13.12
N GLY A 937 -13.67 6.34 14.17
CA GLY A 937 -14.02 6.02 15.55
C GLY A 937 -15.07 6.95 16.17
N LEU A 938 -15.42 8.06 15.52
CA LEU A 938 -16.43 8.99 16.01
C LEU A 938 -17.83 8.38 15.83
N LYS A 939 -18.71 8.60 16.82
CA LYS A 939 -20.12 8.21 16.74
C LYS A 939 -20.97 9.43 16.37
N LEU A 940 -21.46 9.47 15.14
CA LEU A 940 -22.26 10.56 14.58
C LEU A 940 -23.68 10.07 14.25
N ASP A 941 -24.65 10.98 14.34
CA ASP A 941 -25.98 10.85 13.72
C ASP A 941 -26.22 12.09 12.84
N ALA A 942 -25.25 12.41 11.99
CA ALA A 942 -25.25 13.64 11.22
C ALA A 942 -26.02 13.48 9.90
N ASP A 943 -26.92 14.42 9.61
CA ASP A 943 -27.53 14.56 8.29
C ASP A 943 -26.53 15.13 7.27
N TRP A 944 -25.54 15.89 7.75
CA TRP A 944 -24.57 16.57 6.92
C TRP A 944 -23.28 16.92 7.69
N VAL A 945 -22.12 16.62 7.09
CA VAL A 945 -20.82 17.13 7.54
C VAL A 945 -20.31 18.14 6.50
N ILE A 946 -19.96 19.34 6.92
CA ILE A 946 -19.40 20.37 6.06
C ILE A 946 -17.91 20.47 6.35
N LEU A 947 -17.07 20.17 5.36
CA LEU A 947 -15.63 20.33 5.41
C LEU A 947 -15.27 21.59 4.62
N SER A 948 -15.30 22.73 5.30
CA SER A 948 -14.69 23.97 4.82
C SER A 948 -13.19 23.88 5.09
N ALA A 949 -12.53 22.93 4.43
CA ALA A 949 -11.13 22.62 4.63
C ALA A 949 -10.48 22.30 3.28
N CYS A 950 -9.30 22.90 3.03
CA CYS A 950 -8.64 22.84 1.73
C CYS A 950 -8.36 21.39 1.30
N ASN A 951 -8.61 21.09 0.02
CA ASN A 951 -8.22 19.84 -0.64
C ASN A 951 -8.72 18.57 0.08
N THR A 952 -9.95 18.59 0.59
CA THR A 952 -10.59 17.43 1.25
C THR A 952 -11.22 16.43 0.26
N ALA A 953 -11.40 16.83 -1.00
CA ALA A 953 -11.91 15.99 -2.08
C ALA A 953 -10.81 15.31 -2.92
N GLY A 954 -9.55 15.74 -2.78
CA GLY A 954 -8.43 15.22 -3.57
C GLY A 954 -8.00 13.81 -3.18
N GLY A 955 -7.35 13.10 -4.11
CA GLY A 955 -6.64 11.85 -3.86
C GLY A 955 -5.12 12.04 -4.04
N GLN A 956 -4.31 11.09 -3.55
CA GLN A 956 -2.84 11.20 -3.51
C GLN A 956 -2.14 11.19 -4.88
N ALA A 957 -2.76 10.63 -5.92
CA ALA A 957 -2.15 10.41 -7.23
C ALA A 957 -3.16 10.61 -8.39
N ALA A 958 -2.67 10.82 -9.61
CA ALA A 958 -3.47 10.95 -10.83
C ALA A 958 -4.46 9.78 -11.05
N ASN A 959 -4.19 8.62 -10.43
CA ASN A 959 -4.96 7.38 -10.57
C ASN A 959 -5.72 6.98 -9.28
N SER A 960 -5.82 7.88 -8.30
CA SER A 960 -6.59 7.65 -7.08
C SER A 960 -8.08 7.94 -7.29
N GLU A 961 -8.95 7.19 -6.59
CA GLU A 961 -10.41 7.34 -6.69
C GLU A 961 -10.87 8.73 -6.23
N ALA A 962 -12.06 9.11 -6.67
CA ALA A 962 -12.73 10.34 -6.27
C ALA A 962 -13.08 10.31 -4.78
N PHE A 963 -12.69 11.38 -4.10
CA PHE A 963 -12.99 11.67 -2.70
C PHE A 963 -12.24 10.74 -1.73
N SER A 964 -11.21 11.35 -1.12
CA SER A 964 -10.33 10.85 -0.06
C SER A 964 -10.94 9.79 0.88
N GLY A 965 -10.11 8.88 1.40
CA GLY A 965 -10.44 8.01 2.53
C GLY A 965 -11.04 8.75 3.74
N LEU A 966 -10.84 10.07 3.82
CA LEU A 966 -11.51 10.98 4.76
C LEU A 966 -13.05 10.97 4.62
N ALA A 967 -13.61 11.01 3.41
CA ALA A 967 -15.06 10.99 3.21
C ALA A 967 -15.66 9.65 3.65
N ARG A 968 -14.99 8.53 3.32
CA ARG A 968 -15.36 7.19 3.78
C ARG A 968 -15.33 7.08 5.30
N ALA A 969 -14.32 7.67 5.95
CA ALA A 969 -14.23 7.69 7.42
C ALA A 969 -15.43 8.38 8.07
N PHE A 970 -15.89 9.52 7.55
CA PHE A 970 -17.09 10.17 8.07
C PHE A 970 -18.38 9.39 7.80
N PHE A 971 -18.50 8.71 6.65
CA PHE A 971 -19.64 7.82 6.40
C PHE A 971 -19.67 6.66 7.40
N TYR A 972 -18.50 6.09 7.69
CA TYR A 972 -18.36 5.06 8.73
C TYR A 972 -18.72 5.59 10.12
N ALA A 973 -18.34 6.84 10.42
CA ALA A 973 -18.70 7.52 11.65
C ALA A 973 -20.21 7.80 11.80
N GLY A 974 -21.00 7.69 10.72
CA GLY A 974 -22.46 7.85 10.75
C GLY A 974 -23.00 9.13 10.08
N THR A 975 -22.21 9.82 9.25
CA THR A 975 -22.77 10.90 8.40
C THR A 975 -23.51 10.36 7.19
N ARG A 976 -24.48 11.11 6.68
CA ARG A 976 -25.24 10.77 5.46
C ARG A 976 -24.75 11.49 4.21
N ALA A 977 -24.16 12.67 4.38
CA ALA A 977 -23.65 13.49 3.29
C ALA A 977 -22.45 14.32 3.77
N LEU A 978 -21.56 14.65 2.85
CA LEU A 978 -20.45 15.56 3.08
C LEU A 978 -20.43 16.68 2.02
N LEU A 979 -20.18 17.91 2.45
CA LEU A 979 -19.72 18.98 1.56
C LEU A 979 -18.21 19.08 1.68
N VAL A 980 -17.48 18.84 0.60
CA VAL A 980 -16.00 18.80 0.57
C VAL A 980 -15.46 19.75 -0.50
N SER A 981 -14.18 20.11 -0.43
CA SER A 981 -13.55 20.99 -1.41
C SER A 981 -12.37 20.34 -2.15
N HIS A 982 -12.27 20.57 -3.46
CA HIS A 982 -11.13 20.10 -4.28
C HIS A 982 -9.86 20.93 -4.12
N TRP A 983 -9.97 22.20 -3.72
CA TRP A 983 -8.83 23.10 -3.51
C TRP A 983 -9.11 24.09 -2.38
N ALA A 984 -8.18 25.04 -2.17
CA ALA A 984 -8.31 26.11 -1.21
C ALA A 984 -9.57 26.96 -1.47
N VAL A 985 -10.30 27.27 -0.40
CA VAL A 985 -11.61 27.91 -0.50
C VAL A 985 -11.55 29.36 -0.03
N ASN A 986 -12.22 30.25 -0.75
CA ASN A 986 -12.53 31.60 -0.30
C ASN A 986 -13.63 31.57 0.79
N SER A 987 -13.37 32.13 1.97
CA SER A 987 -14.31 32.05 3.09
C SER A 987 -15.64 32.79 2.85
N ASP A 988 -15.66 33.88 2.07
CA ASP A 988 -16.93 34.57 1.74
C ASP A 988 -17.80 33.70 0.83
N ALA A 989 -17.19 33.01 -0.13
CA ALA A 989 -17.86 32.03 -0.96
C ALA A 989 -18.33 30.83 -0.12
N ALA A 990 -17.51 30.32 0.79
CA ALA A 990 -17.86 29.23 1.70
C ALA A 990 -19.09 29.56 2.55
N VAL A 991 -19.12 30.77 3.14
CA VAL A 991 -20.27 31.28 3.90
C VAL A 991 -21.49 31.36 2.99
N ALA A 992 -21.39 32.07 1.86
CA ALA A 992 -22.53 32.29 0.97
C ALA A 992 -23.13 30.98 0.45
N ILE A 993 -22.28 30.00 0.11
CA ILE A 993 -22.69 28.68 -0.38
C ILE A 993 -23.34 27.88 0.76
N THR A 994 -22.72 27.86 1.95
CA THR A 994 -23.22 27.05 3.06
C THR A 994 -24.53 27.61 3.62
N THR A 995 -24.61 28.92 3.89
CA THR A 995 -25.83 29.55 4.41
C THR A 995 -26.94 29.52 3.36
N GLY A 996 -26.64 29.82 2.09
CA GLY A 996 -27.62 29.75 1.02
C GLY A 996 -28.16 28.34 0.79
N THR A 997 -27.34 27.30 0.95
CA THR A 997 -27.80 25.91 0.90
C THR A 997 -28.73 25.59 2.07
N ILE A 998 -28.36 25.96 3.30
CA ILE A 998 -29.19 25.74 4.50
C ILE A 998 -30.53 26.49 4.37
N ASP A 999 -30.49 27.73 3.90
CA ASP A 999 -31.69 28.56 3.72
C ASP A 999 -32.59 28.02 2.61
N ALA A 1000 -32.03 27.54 1.49
CA ALA A 1000 -32.79 26.87 0.45
C ALA A 1000 -33.48 25.60 0.96
N MET A 1001 -32.81 24.80 1.81
CA MET A 1001 -33.43 23.62 2.44
C MET A 1001 -34.53 23.99 3.45
N LYS A 1002 -34.43 25.13 4.13
CA LYS A 1002 -35.46 25.63 5.05
C LYS A 1002 -36.67 26.18 4.32
N THR A 1003 -36.45 26.95 3.25
CA THR A 1003 -37.52 27.60 2.47
C THR A 1003 -38.23 26.63 1.54
N HIS A 1004 -37.53 25.60 1.08
CA HIS A 1004 -38.04 24.53 0.22
C HIS A 1004 -37.78 23.16 0.87
N PRO A 1005 -38.65 22.70 1.79
CA PRO A 1005 -38.44 21.43 2.48
C PRO A 1005 -38.62 20.20 1.57
N ASP A 1006 -39.08 20.41 0.33
CA ASP A 1006 -39.32 19.41 -0.72
C ASP A 1006 -38.12 19.19 -1.66
N ILE A 1007 -37.02 19.95 -1.50
CA ILE A 1007 -35.80 19.76 -2.29
C ILE A 1007 -34.71 19.05 -1.49
N GLY A 1008 -33.87 18.29 -2.18
CA GLY A 1008 -32.69 17.64 -1.59
C GLY A 1008 -31.53 18.61 -1.34
N ARG A 1009 -30.50 18.13 -0.64
CA ARG A 1009 -29.25 18.88 -0.40
C ARG A 1009 -28.56 19.24 -1.72
N ALA A 1010 -28.61 18.36 -2.71
CA ALA A 1010 -28.00 18.57 -4.02
C ALA A 1010 -28.61 19.76 -4.76
N GLU A 1011 -29.95 19.83 -4.78
CA GLU A 1011 -30.69 20.92 -5.39
C GLU A 1011 -30.55 22.23 -4.61
N ALA A 1012 -30.51 22.16 -3.27
CA ALA A 1012 -30.25 23.32 -2.44
C ALA A 1012 -28.84 23.90 -2.70
N LEU A 1013 -27.82 23.05 -2.79
CA LEU A 1013 -26.45 23.44 -3.11
C LEU A 1013 -26.39 24.06 -4.52
N ARG A 1014 -27.05 23.43 -5.50
CA ARG A 1014 -27.15 23.92 -6.88
C ARG A 1014 -27.69 25.35 -6.92
N ARG A 1015 -28.80 25.62 -6.21
CA ARG A 1015 -29.41 26.95 -6.13
C ARG A 1015 -28.46 27.96 -5.50
N SER A 1016 -27.79 27.58 -4.42
CA SER A 1016 -26.82 28.45 -3.74
C SER A 1016 -25.63 28.81 -4.62
N LEU A 1017 -25.05 27.82 -5.31
CA LEU A 1017 -23.96 28.02 -6.28
C LEU A 1017 -24.41 28.91 -7.44
N SER A 1018 -25.59 28.63 -8.01
CA SER A 1018 -26.14 29.44 -9.11
C SER A 1018 -26.38 30.89 -8.68
N ALA A 1019 -26.89 31.13 -7.47
CA ALA A 1019 -27.09 32.48 -6.95
C ALA A 1019 -25.77 33.24 -6.80
N LEU A 1020 -24.71 32.57 -6.32
CA LEU A 1020 -23.38 33.16 -6.21
C LEU A 1020 -22.80 33.50 -7.60
N ILE A 1021 -22.93 32.61 -8.58
CA ILE A 1021 -22.49 32.84 -9.96
C ILE A 1021 -23.21 34.04 -10.58
N THR A 1022 -24.52 34.14 -10.40
CA THR A 1022 -25.35 35.22 -10.97
C THR A 1022 -25.03 36.60 -10.38
N LYS A 1023 -24.42 36.68 -9.19
CA LYS A 1023 -23.96 37.94 -8.60
C LYS A 1023 -22.93 38.67 -9.46
N GLY A 1024 -22.18 37.94 -10.31
CA GLY A 1024 -21.18 38.51 -11.21
C GLY A 1024 -19.86 38.90 -10.52
N GLY A 1025 -18.94 39.49 -11.29
CA GLY A 1025 -17.60 39.85 -10.81
C GLY A 1025 -16.78 38.63 -10.38
N ASP A 1026 -15.99 38.77 -9.32
CA ASP A 1026 -15.13 37.69 -8.79
C ASP A 1026 -15.92 36.47 -8.29
N SER A 1027 -17.20 36.64 -7.96
CA SER A 1027 -18.10 35.54 -7.55
C SER A 1027 -18.49 34.63 -8.71
N ALA A 1028 -18.40 35.09 -9.96
CA ALA A 1028 -18.69 34.28 -11.15
C ALA A 1028 -17.50 33.41 -11.58
N GLN A 1029 -16.29 33.69 -11.07
CA GLN A 1029 -15.08 32.92 -11.37
C GLN A 1029 -15.21 31.48 -10.86
N PRO A 1030 -15.05 30.45 -11.71
CA PRO A 1030 -15.12 29.04 -11.31
C PRO A 1030 -14.23 28.67 -10.12
N ALA A 1031 -13.04 29.26 -10.02
CA ALA A 1031 -12.14 29.07 -8.87
C ALA A 1031 -12.79 29.40 -7.50
N THR A 1032 -13.79 30.29 -7.48
CA THR A 1032 -14.46 30.77 -6.27
C THR A 1032 -15.56 29.82 -5.79
N TRP A 1033 -16.39 29.29 -6.70
CA TRP A 1033 -17.60 28.54 -6.36
C TRP A 1033 -17.51 27.03 -6.64
N ALA A 1034 -16.67 26.61 -7.59
CA ALA A 1034 -16.53 25.21 -7.96
C ALA A 1034 -15.72 24.29 -7.03
N PRO A 1035 -14.98 24.75 -6.00
CA PRO A 1035 -14.28 23.79 -5.14
C PRO A 1035 -15.25 22.82 -4.47
N PHE A 1036 -16.47 23.28 -4.16
CA PHE A 1036 -17.44 22.55 -3.35
C PHE A 1036 -18.21 21.48 -4.10
N VAL A 1037 -18.15 20.26 -3.57
CA VAL A 1037 -18.89 19.11 -4.09
C VAL A 1037 -19.62 18.40 -2.96
N LEU A 1038 -20.86 17.99 -3.23
CA LEU A 1038 -21.65 17.17 -2.33
C LEU A 1038 -21.37 15.68 -2.58
N VAL A 1039 -20.91 14.99 -1.54
CA VAL A 1039 -20.63 13.55 -1.55
C VAL A 1039 -21.64 12.82 -0.66
N GLY A 1040 -22.18 11.69 -1.10
CA GLY A 1040 -23.08 10.84 -0.30
C GLY A 1040 -24.55 10.96 -0.67
N ALA A 1041 -25.46 10.94 0.30
CA ALA A 1041 -26.90 11.05 0.03
C ALA A 1041 -27.26 12.49 -0.37
N GLY A 1042 -27.50 12.71 -1.65
CA GLY A 1042 -27.91 14.02 -2.19
C GLY A 1042 -29.36 14.39 -1.89
N ALA A 1043 -30.21 13.38 -1.76
CA ALA A 1043 -31.66 13.55 -1.69
C ALA A 1043 -32.21 13.44 -0.25
N MET A 1044 -33.43 13.97 -0.04
CA MET A 1044 -34.12 14.15 1.26
C MET A 1044 -34.10 12.95 2.21
#